data_AF-A0A7R9KJI3-F1
#
_entry.id   AF-A0A7R9KJI3-F1
#
_cell.length_a   1.000
_cell.length_b   1.000
_cell.length_c   1.000
_cell.angle_alpha   90.00
_cell.angle_beta   90.00
_cell.angle_gamma   90.00
#
_symmetry.space_group_name_H-M   'P 1'
#
loop_
_entity.id
_entity.type
_entity.pdbx_description
1 polymer ?
#
loop_
_entity_poly.entity_id
_entity_poly.type
_entity_poly.pdbx_seq_one_letter_code
_entity_poly.pdbx_strand_id
1 'polypeptide(L)'
;MTVAVYIVIKLIGFADQLPVKTQRRDTTGHRYRVSDRYRCYLSLTTFITRQSVGKTVKVVTIRRFRRSISSFFSRINPFQRTHSVDSSSPRDLFGNDYSLLEQIAMATSGPPVSTIPAICGLDVGSENSYIAVARAGGIEILLNEYSQRSTPAYVGFGQNQRELGVSAKLKQAMNLSNTCFAPNRLIGKQMKELTEEFPFAVEQTANGEIAVRVWHNGEEHVFTAVQVMAMLLTKLKQVSSNAIDCVLNCPNYFTDSERRALMDAALIAGLNPIKIIPDTTAIALYYGFYRAPVAGQDTTIAAFVTIGNSSTQCSVVLFNHKENNMKVLAVEYDRDCGGKHFDEILANHFIAEQKLKLNKRSRFRLIAECEKLKKQMSANSNDLPINVECLYDEKDFSARMDRILFEQLAQPVFQKINDVFVRAFNSANDKFNTDTGGKLGDFRVDVCEIVGGTSRIPAIKRMSKTIFGVDVTTTLNADEAVSRGCALQSAILAPTYKVARQLQILDFAPFQIDFRYWTSMDGNESDAKAVRSLFPRGHPIPFTKQVSINCQSLPMIAAFDYVNDANQIVPIGEYKIYSERNDVSIQKNKLQFRLRLDPNGVAVIHSVSVTIDAKKNGPNDSQSDDTDTSSNQNSAQPMETDDSPAPPPADNNENSTNNKEQQDGSDQKADDKKSKKPKTETIYLQVEPIWVRGKLTDTEIQKFREIESNLILADKNWKEKTDAKNALEEYIYEWRDKLEGGGYDPFVEADDKTVFMTDLSAGEQWLYEQEDNGVVHSKSVYEERLQKMKDSYSQGILYRKREFETRPSLMEQLGRHLQQSRKMVETQEEVEKELIKKLETQIEEKQKWLEASHAAFNALRTTHNPTITCDEIRKQTDELDVIVRQIYNDRHRRSEEKKRQAEAAAKAAANPPPPTPSNNGDQKAADETKSQTTGAADEPQMEVDGDIHPTI
;
A
#
# COMPACT_ATOMS: atom_id res chain seq x y z
N MET A 1 20.92 17.22 3.88
CA MET A 1 21.19 18.02 5.10
C MET A 1 20.69 17.34 6.37
N THR A 2 19.45 16.87 6.43
CA THR A 2 18.77 16.33 7.64
C THR A 2 19.60 15.35 8.48
N VAL A 3 20.28 14.39 7.83
CA VAL A 3 21.16 13.41 8.52
C VAL A 3 22.31 14.08 9.28
N ALA A 4 22.92 15.14 8.73
CA ALA A 4 23.99 15.87 9.41
C ALA A 4 23.46 16.64 10.63
N VAL A 5 22.27 17.23 10.52
CA VAL A 5 21.58 17.89 11.66
C VAL A 5 21.28 16.88 12.76
N TYR A 6 20.74 15.70 12.42
CA TYR A 6 20.48 14.62 13.37
C TYR A 6 21.75 14.13 14.09
N ILE A 7 22.87 13.98 13.37
CA ILE A 7 24.16 13.62 13.96
C ILE A 7 24.68 14.72 14.89
N VAL A 8 24.57 16.00 14.53
CA VAL A 8 24.97 17.11 15.41
C VAL A 8 24.12 17.15 16.69
N ILE A 9 22.80 16.95 16.59
CA ILE A 9 21.90 16.87 17.76
C ILE A 9 22.30 15.71 18.68
N LYS A 10 22.55 14.52 18.13
CA LYS A 10 23.04 13.35 18.90
C LYS A 10 24.39 13.61 19.56
N LEU A 11 25.32 14.32 18.90
CA LEU A 11 26.64 14.65 19.45
C LEU A 11 26.57 15.71 20.58
N ILE A 12 25.68 16.69 20.47
CA ILE A 12 25.40 17.67 21.54
C ILE A 12 24.82 16.94 22.77
N GLY A 13 23.81 16.08 22.56
CA GLY A 13 23.26 15.25 23.64
C GLY A 13 24.29 14.34 24.32
N PHE A 14 25.28 13.83 23.57
CA PHE A 14 26.39 13.05 24.12
C PHE A 14 27.39 13.93 24.91
N ALA A 15 27.67 15.14 24.44
CA ALA A 15 28.52 16.09 25.15
C ALA A 15 27.92 16.49 26.51
N ASP A 16 26.59 16.62 26.59
CA ASP A 16 25.89 16.96 27.85
C ASP A 16 25.70 15.79 28.83
N GLN A 17 26.12 14.57 28.45
CA GLN A 17 26.25 13.44 29.36
C GLN A 17 27.66 13.32 29.98
N LEU A 18 28.66 14.09 29.49
CA LEU A 18 30.02 14.03 30.04
C LEU A 18 30.09 14.65 31.46
N PRO A 19 30.74 13.98 32.43
CA PRO A 19 30.85 14.45 33.82
C PRO A 19 31.86 15.59 33.96
N VAL A 20 31.49 16.66 34.67
CA VAL A 20 32.36 17.83 34.90
C VAL A 20 33.20 17.65 36.16
N LYS A 21 34.32 16.92 36.08
CA LYS A 21 35.31 16.79 37.18
C LYS A 21 36.68 16.25 36.72
N THR A 22 37.60 17.15 36.41
CA THR A 22 39.05 16.95 36.66
C THR A 22 39.65 18.26 37.19
N GLN A 23 40.69 18.17 38.04
CA GLN A 23 41.54 19.31 38.42
C GLN A 23 42.97 18.98 38.02
N ARG A 24 43.70 19.99 37.52
CA ARG A 24 45.16 19.97 37.39
C ARG A 24 45.73 21.30 37.89
N ARG A 25 47.02 21.29 38.21
CA ARG A 25 47.86 22.47 38.38
C ARG A 25 48.73 22.63 37.13
N ASP A 26 49.19 23.85 36.90
CA ASP A 26 50.33 24.09 36.00
C ASP A 26 51.66 24.16 36.76
N THR A 27 52.74 24.44 36.03
CA THR A 27 54.11 24.60 36.52
C THR A 27 54.32 25.85 37.39
N THR A 28 53.31 26.72 37.53
CA THR A 28 53.30 27.87 38.45
C THR A 28 52.35 27.66 39.64
N GLY A 29 51.89 26.42 39.84
CA GLY A 29 51.17 25.96 41.05
C GLY A 29 49.70 26.38 41.14
N HIS A 30 49.22 27.23 40.24
CA HIS A 30 47.85 27.73 40.22
C HIS A 30 46.86 26.63 39.78
N ARG A 31 45.62 26.71 40.29
CA ARG A 31 44.54 25.76 39.96
C ARG A 31 43.45 26.49 39.18
N TYR A 32 43.11 25.99 38.01
CA TYR A 32 41.94 26.42 37.24
C TYR A 32 41.14 25.21 36.75
N ARG A 33 39.84 25.41 36.53
CA ARG A 33 38.92 24.39 35.99
C ARG A 33 38.67 24.67 34.52
N VAL A 34 38.91 23.67 33.68
CA VAL A 34 38.39 23.60 32.31
C VAL A 34 37.55 22.33 32.25
N SER A 35 36.32 22.40 31.73
CA SER A 35 35.50 21.19 31.56
C SER A 35 35.76 20.55 30.21
N ASP A 36 35.75 19.22 30.16
CA ASP A 36 35.90 18.49 28.89
C ASP A 36 34.70 18.71 27.95
N ARG A 37 33.53 19.07 28.49
CA ARG A 37 32.42 19.66 27.71
C ARG A 37 32.87 20.89 26.92
N TYR A 38 33.57 21.83 27.56
CA TYR A 38 34.03 23.05 26.90
C TYR A 38 35.01 22.75 25.77
N ARG A 39 35.88 21.73 25.91
CA ARG A 39 36.73 21.23 24.82
C ARG A 39 35.95 20.57 23.69
N CYS A 40 34.92 19.79 24.01
CA CYS A 40 34.04 19.17 23.02
C CYS A 40 33.28 20.24 22.21
N TYR A 41 32.64 21.19 22.89
CA TYR A 41 31.95 22.32 22.28
C TYR A 41 32.90 23.19 21.44
N LEU A 42 34.08 23.57 21.95
CA LEU A 42 35.06 24.36 21.19
C LEU A 42 35.53 23.63 19.91
N SER A 43 35.65 22.29 19.96
CA SER A 43 36.00 21.46 18.80
C SER A 43 34.84 21.39 17.79
N LEU A 44 33.59 21.24 18.24
CA LEU A 44 32.41 21.32 17.38
C LEU A 44 32.29 22.70 16.70
N THR A 45 32.43 23.79 17.45
CA THR A 45 32.35 25.15 16.91
C THR A 45 33.47 25.42 15.90
N THR A 46 34.68 24.90 16.13
CA THR A 46 35.80 24.99 15.19
C THR A 46 35.56 24.16 13.92
N PHE A 47 34.89 23.01 14.03
CA PHE A 47 34.50 22.19 12.88
C PHE A 47 33.40 22.86 12.05
N ILE A 48 32.39 23.46 12.70
CA ILE A 48 31.26 24.15 12.06
C ILE A 48 31.73 25.44 11.36
N THR A 49 32.55 26.26 12.01
CA THR A 49 33.09 27.50 11.39
C THR A 49 34.05 27.20 10.22
N ARG A 50 34.77 26.07 10.23
CA ARG A 50 35.53 25.59 9.06
C ARG A 50 34.68 25.00 7.94
N GLN A 51 33.36 24.86 8.11
CA GLN A 51 32.42 24.41 7.08
C GLN A 51 31.60 25.56 6.46
N SER A 52 31.55 26.75 7.07
CA SER A 52 30.81 27.90 6.51
C SER A 52 31.62 28.76 5.51
N VAL A 53 32.88 28.39 5.21
CA VAL A 53 33.76 29.10 4.27
C VAL A 53 34.36 28.12 3.24
N GLY A 54 33.62 27.83 2.19
CA GLY A 54 34.09 27.02 1.05
C GLY A 54 32.97 26.26 0.31
N LYS A 55 32.93 26.35 -1.02
CA LYS A 55 31.93 25.66 -1.86
C LYS A 55 32.37 24.23 -2.20
N THR A 56 31.37 23.40 -2.56
CA THR A 56 31.49 22.14 -3.31
C THR A 56 32.00 20.91 -2.53
N VAL A 57 31.13 19.90 -2.39
CA VAL A 57 31.45 18.61 -1.72
C VAL A 57 31.67 17.50 -2.75
N LYS A 58 32.84 16.85 -2.73
CA LYS A 58 33.10 15.56 -3.39
C LYS A 58 33.25 14.44 -2.36
N VAL A 59 32.96 13.20 -2.78
CA VAL A 59 32.69 12.00 -1.94
C VAL A 59 33.86 11.53 -1.04
N VAL A 60 35.06 12.10 -1.18
CA VAL A 60 36.31 11.60 -0.54
C VAL A 60 36.33 11.72 1.00
N THR A 61 35.59 12.67 1.59
CA THR A 61 35.74 13.08 2.99
C THR A 61 35.41 11.99 4.03
N ILE A 62 34.48 11.08 3.72
CA ILE A 62 33.99 10.05 4.67
C ILE A 62 35.13 9.08 5.10
N ARG A 63 36.07 8.75 4.20
CA ARG A 63 37.20 7.86 4.51
C ARG A 63 38.19 8.45 5.52
N ARG A 64 38.34 9.78 5.60
CA ARG A 64 39.17 10.44 6.64
C ARG A 64 38.47 10.46 7.99
N PHE A 65 37.16 10.72 8.03
CA PHE A 65 36.38 10.72 9.28
C PHE A 65 36.45 9.36 10.00
N ARG A 66 36.27 8.24 9.27
CA ARG A 66 36.30 6.88 9.82
C ARG A 66 37.66 6.51 10.44
N ARG A 67 38.78 6.96 9.85
CA ARG A 67 40.13 6.76 10.41
C ARG A 67 40.39 7.59 11.67
N SER A 68 39.89 8.83 11.74
CA SER A 68 40.11 9.70 12.90
C SER A 68 39.40 9.21 14.17
N ILE A 69 38.23 8.58 14.04
CA ILE A 69 37.50 7.98 15.18
C ILE A 69 38.22 6.71 15.67
N SER A 70 38.67 5.84 14.77
CA SER A 70 39.42 4.63 15.13
C SER A 70 40.70 4.95 15.92
N SER A 71 41.44 6.00 15.50
CA SER A 71 42.63 6.49 16.21
C SER A 71 42.34 7.16 17.57
N PHE A 72 41.09 7.51 17.86
CA PHE A 72 40.69 8.09 19.16
C PHE A 72 40.42 6.98 20.17
N PHE A 73 39.64 5.96 19.81
CA PHE A 73 39.36 4.82 20.68
C PHE A 73 40.62 4.00 21.01
N SER A 74 41.56 3.87 20.08
CA SER A 74 42.82 3.13 20.30
C SER A 74 43.79 3.80 21.30
N ARG A 75 43.42 4.92 21.92
CA ARG A 75 44.22 5.65 22.92
C ARG A 75 43.62 5.62 24.34
N ILE A 76 42.51 4.91 24.55
CA ILE A 76 41.78 4.87 25.83
C ILE A 76 41.71 3.44 26.41
N ASN A 77 42.87 2.77 26.52
CA ASN A 77 43.11 1.77 27.58
C ASN A 77 44.59 1.36 27.63
N PRO A 78 45.26 1.60 28.76
CA PRO A 78 45.98 0.47 29.39
C PRO A 78 45.94 0.53 30.93
N PHE A 79 45.60 -0.59 31.60
CA PHE A 79 46.42 -1.20 32.67
C PHE A 79 45.89 -2.56 33.18
N GLN A 80 46.83 -3.36 33.71
CA GLN A 80 46.70 -4.51 34.64
C GLN A 80 45.84 -5.75 34.32
N ARG A 81 46.55 -6.89 34.26
CA ARG A 81 46.08 -8.20 34.75
C ARG A 81 46.29 -8.27 36.27
N THR A 82 45.44 -9.00 37.02
CA THR A 82 45.84 -9.96 38.10
C THR A 82 44.63 -10.69 38.70
N HIS A 83 44.87 -11.92 39.15
CA HIS A 83 44.01 -12.83 39.95
C HIS A 83 42.77 -13.48 39.30
N SER A 84 42.60 -14.75 39.69
CA SER A 84 41.47 -15.68 39.52
C SER A 84 40.41 -15.43 40.63
N VAL A 85 39.19 -15.98 40.63
CA VAL A 85 38.74 -17.38 40.45
C VAL A 85 37.26 -17.44 39.96
N ASP A 86 36.85 -18.62 39.48
CA ASP A 86 35.48 -19.09 39.19
C ASP A 86 34.69 -18.59 37.97
N SER A 87 33.72 -19.43 37.59
CA SER A 87 33.12 -19.50 36.26
C SER A 87 31.60 -19.47 36.28
N SER A 88 31.01 -18.50 35.59
CA SER A 88 29.60 -18.53 35.14
C SER A 88 29.49 -17.94 33.74
N SER A 89 28.53 -18.41 32.94
CA SER A 89 28.38 -17.99 31.55
C SER A 89 27.64 -16.65 31.42
N PRO A 90 27.88 -15.84 30.37
CA PRO A 90 27.26 -14.52 30.21
C PRO A 90 25.79 -14.59 29.72
N ARG A 91 24.96 -15.45 30.31
CA ARG A 91 23.51 -15.55 30.04
C ARG A 91 22.65 -14.68 30.94
N ASP A 92 23.11 -14.35 32.15
CA ASP A 92 22.27 -13.75 33.20
C ASP A 92 22.29 -12.20 33.24
N LEU A 93 22.74 -11.55 32.16
CA LEU A 93 22.84 -10.08 32.05
C LEU A 93 21.91 -9.44 31.01
N PHE A 94 21.18 -10.23 30.23
CA PHE A 94 20.18 -9.74 29.28
C PHE A 94 18.90 -10.56 29.37
N GLY A 95 17.84 -9.93 29.92
CA GLY A 95 16.49 -10.50 29.94
C GLY A 95 15.87 -10.58 28.54
N ASN A 96 14.74 -11.29 28.45
CA ASN A 96 14.06 -11.60 27.19
C ASN A 96 13.50 -10.36 26.47
N ASP A 97 14.28 -9.77 25.56
CA ASP A 97 13.85 -8.73 24.60
C ASP A 97 14.01 -9.21 23.15
N TYR A 98 13.03 -9.97 22.65
CA TYR A 98 13.08 -10.54 21.29
C TYR A 98 13.05 -9.49 20.17
N SER A 99 12.62 -8.27 20.45
CA SER A 99 12.49 -7.16 19.48
C SER A 99 13.80 -6.73 18.83
N LEU A 100 14.95 -7.00 19.46
CA LEU A 100 16.27 -6.61 18.94
C LEU A 100 16.74 -7.56 17.83
N LEU A 101 16.36 -8.84 17.87
CA LEU A 101 16.75 -9.83 16.86
C LEU A 101 16.03 -9.61 15.53
N GLU A 102 14.75 -9.21 15.56
CA GLU A 102 14.02 -8.80 14.35
C GLU A 102 14.64 -7.56 13.69
N GLN A 103 15.04 -6.56 14.49
CA GLN A 103 15.73 -5.36 13.98
C GLN A 103 17.09 -5.67 13.35
N ILE A 104 17.80 -6.69 13.84
CA ILE A 104 19.05 -7.18 13.24
C ILE A 104 18.77 -7.97 11.95
N ALA A 105 17.73 -8.79 11.92
CA ALA A 105 17.32 -9.52 10.71
C ALA A 105 16.87 -8.59 9.56
N MET A 106 16.23 -7.47 9.86
CA MET A 106 15.92 -6.43 8.87
C MET A 106 17.15 -5.63 8.38
N ALA A 107 18.30 -5.76 9.02
CA ALA A 107 19.53 -5.03 8.67
C ALA A 107 20.51 -5.83 7.80
N THR A 108 20.26 -7.12 7.56
CA THR A 108 21.13 -8.01 6.76
C THR A 108 20.62 -8.31 5.36
N SER A 109 19.36 -7.98 5.05
CA SER A 109 18.88 -7.95 3.67
C SER A 109 19.56 -6.81 2.89
N GLY A 110 19.80 -7.04 1.59
CA GLY A 110 20.34 -6.00 0.70
C GLY A 110 19.39 -4.79 0.61
N PRO A 111 19.91 -3.59 0.24
CA PRO A 111 19.09 -2.39 0.21
C PRO A 111 17.88 -2.59 -0.71
N PRO A 112 16.64 -2.47 -0.21
CA PRO A 112 15.46 -2.68 -1.03
C PRO A 112 15.41 -1.63 -2.14
N VAL A 113 15.09 -2.08 -3.37
CA VAL A 113 14.66 -1.18 -4.44
C VAL A 113 13.54 -0.31 -3.87
N SER A 114 13.70 1.02 -3.94
CA SER A 114 13.02 1.96 -3.04
C SER A 114 11.50 1.78 -2.99
N THR A 115 11.03 1.04 -1.98
CA THR A 115 9.62 0.78 -1.72
C THR A 115 8.96 2.05 -1.19
N ILE A 116 8.54 2.91 -2.12
CA ILE A 116 7.45 3.87 -1.88
C ILE A 116 6.30 3.06 -1.25
N PRO A 117 5.71 3.50 -0.11
CA PRO A 117 4.57 2.79 0.46
C PRO A 117 3.50 2.64 -0.62
N ALA A 118 3.18 1.39 -0.97
CA ALA A 118 2.23 1.11 -2.02
C ALA A 118 0.83 1.54 -1.55
N ILE A 119 0.17 2.35 -2.37
CA ILE A 119 -1.19 2.83 -2.12
C ILE A 119 -2.08 2.16 -3.16
N CYS A 120 -3.02 1.35 -2.71
CA CYS A 120 -3.84 0.52 -3.59
C CYS A 120 -5.30 1.00 -3.67
N GLY A 121 -5.97 0.60 -4.73
CA GLY A 121 -7.42 0.58 -4.85
C GLY A 121 -7.91 -0.86 -4.78
N LEU A 122 -8.82 -1.15 -3.85
CA LEU A 122 -9.42 -2.46 -3.69
C LEU A 122 -10.88 -2.44 -4.16
N ASP A 123 -11.24 -3.41 -4.99
CA ASP A 123 -12.61 -3.83 -5.26
C ASP A 123 -12.87 -5.16 -4.56
N VAL A 124 -13.88 -5.23 -3.70
CA VAL A 124 -14.26 -6.41 -2.90
C VAL A 124 -15.70 -6.82 -3.24
N GLY A 125 -15.86 -7.36 -4.45
CA GLY A 125 -17.11 -7.93 -4.94
C GLY A 125 -17.53 -9.20 -4.21
N SER A 126 -18.79 -9.64 -4.41
CA SER A 126 -19.38 -10.80 -3.72
C SER A 126 -18.93 -12.17 -4.28
N GLU A 127 -18.00 -12.21 -5.23
CA GLU A 127 -17.51 -13.45 -5.85
C GLU A 127 -16.02 -13.33 -6.18
N ASN A 128 -15.61 -12.20 -6.76
CA ASN A 128 -14.23 -11.88 -7.07
C ASN A 128 -13.90 -10.45 -6.65
N SER A 129 -12.64 -10.25 -6.28
CA SER A 129 -12.04 -8.99 -5.85
C SER A 129 -10.90 -8.63 -6.81
N TYR A 130 -10.70 -7.33 -7.05
CA TYR A 130 -9.67 -6.80 -7.95
C TYR A 130 -8.81 -5.77 -7.24
N ILE A 131 -7.52 -5.74 -7.57
CA ILE A 131 -6.51 -4.92 -6.90
C ILE A 131 -5.82 -4.05 -7.97
N ALA A 132 -5.89 -2.74 -7.78
CA ALA A 132 -5.24 -1.77 -8.64
C ALA A 132 -4.20 -0.95 -7.85
N VAL A 133 -3.15 -0.49 -8.53
CA VAL A 133 -2.16 0.45 -7.97
C VAL A 133 -1.85 1.56 -8.96
N ALA A 134 -1.59 2.75 -8.44
CA ALA A 134 -1.01 3.85 -9.21
C ALA A 134 0.52 3.72 -9.23
N ARG A 135 1.11 3.82 -10.43
CA ARG A 135 2.56 3.77 -10.69
C ARG A 135 2.93 4.85 -11.70
N ALA A 136 4.22 5.03 -11.96
CA ALA A 136 4.73 6.13 -12.80
C ALA A 136 4.24 6.15 -14.27
N GLY A 137 3.59 5.09 -14.75
CA GLY A 137 2.95 5.02 -16.08
C GLY A 137 1.41 5.02 -16.08
N GLY A 138 0.75 5.20 -14.93
CA GLY A 138 -0.71 5.16 -14.81
C GLY A 138 -1.21 4.14 -13.78
N ILE A 139 -2.35 3.49 -14.08
CA ILE A 139 -3.04 2.57 -13.17
C ILE A 139 -2.93 1.13 -13.68
N GLU A 140 -2.34 0.26 -12.86
CA GLU A 140 -2.06 -1.13 -13.16
C GLU A 140 -2.94 -2.05 -12.31
N ILE A 141 -3.41 -3.17 -12.88
CA ILE A 141 -4.06 -4.25 -12.12
C ILE A 141 -3.01 -5.27 -11.72
N LEU A 142 -2.96 -5.60 -10.43
CA LEU A 142 -2.03 -6.60 -9.91
C LEU A 142 -2.57 -8.02 -10.16
N LEU A 143 -1.64 -8.95 -10.40
CA LEU A 143 -1.93 -10.38 -10.50
C LEU A 143 -1.70 -11.04 -9.14
N ASN A 144 -2.52 -12.04 -8.81
CA ASN A 144 -2.26 -12.91 -7.66
C ASN A 144 -1.24 -14.01 -7.98
N GLU A 145 -0.93 -14.86 -7.00
CA GLU A 145 0.05 -15.93 -7.13
C GLU A 145 -0.28 -17.00 -8.20
N TYR A 146 -1.52 -17.03 -8.70
CA TYR A 146 -1.95 -17.88 -9.83
C TYR A 146 -1.88 -17.14 -11.17
N SER A 147 -1.23 -15.97 -11.23
CA SER A 147 -1.18 -15.04 -12.36
C SER A 147 -2.56 -14.52 -12.83
N GLN A 148 -3.58 -14.57 -11.97
CA GLN A 148 -4.94 -14.11 -12.29
C GLN A 148 -5.16 -12.67 -11.82
N ARG A 149 -5.87 -11.86 -12.62
CA ARG A 149 -6.29 -10.48 -12.26
C ARG A 149 -7.37 -10.45 -11.18
N SER A 150 -8.18 -11.50 -11.10
CA SER A 150 -9.25 -11.68 -10.11
C SER A 150 -8.78 -12.55 -8.96
N THR A 151 -8.96 -12.10 -7.72
CA THR A 151 -8.81 -12.94 -6.52
C THR A 151 -10.19 -13.21 -5.94
N PRO A 152 -10.67 -14.47 -5.87
CA PRO A 152 -12.00 -14.76 -5.36
C PRO A 152 -12.25 -14.25 -3.93
N ALA A 153 -13.48 -13.81 -3.65
CA ALA A 153 -13.93 -13.35 -2.34
C ALA A 153 -14.31 -14.51 -1.40
N TYR A 154 -13.34 -15.40 -1.15
CA TYR A 154 -13.51 -16.69 -0.45
C TYR A 154 -12.48 -16.87 0.67
N VAL A 155 -12.94 -17.39 1.81
CA VAL A 155 -12.16 -17.70 3.02
C VAL A 155 -12.54 -19.12 3.47
N GLY A 156 -11.65 -20.08 3.25
CA GLY A 156 -11.80 -21.47 3.66
C GLY A 156 -10.97 -21.79 4.90
N PHE A 157 -11.49 -22.63 5.77
CA PHE A 157 -10.79 -23.10 6.96
C PHE A 157 -10.46 -24.59 6.79
N GLY A 158 -9.17 -24.91 6.65
CA GLY A 158 -8.67 -26.27 6.53
C GLY A 158 -8.32 -26.89 7.87
N GLN A 159 -7.83 -28.13 7.85
CA GLN A 159 -7.41 -28.85 9.05
C GLN A 159 -6.12 -28.31 9.69
N ASN A 160 -5.25 -27.65 8.92
CA ASN A 160 -3.92 -27.21 9.39
C ASN A 160 -3.56 -25.75 9.04
N GLN A 161 -4.27 -25.14 8.09
CA GLN A 161 -4.09 -23.76 7.63
C GLN A 161 -5.42 -23.22 7.12
N ARG A 162 -5.52 -21.90 6.97
CA ARG A 162 -6.60 -21.26 6.20
C ARG A 162 -6.25 -21.27 4.71
N GLU A 163 -7.30 -21.30 3.90
CA GLU A 163 -7.24 -21.21 2.45
C GLU A 163 -7.88 -19.88 2.05
N LEU A 164 -7.18 -19.03 1.32
CA LEU A 164 -7.67 -17.67 1.01
C LEU A 164 -7.67 -17.42 -0.50
N GLY A 165 -8.76 -16.85 -1.02
CA GLY A 165 -8.88 -16.51 -2.44
C GLY A 165 -9.02 -17.72 -3.36
N VAL A 166 -8.08 -17.87 -4.31
CA VAL A 166 -8.16 -18.91 -5.36
C VAL A 166 -8.15 -20.32 -4.77
N SER A 167 -7.25 -20.60 -3.82
CA SER A 167 -7.18 -21.93 -3.17
C SER A 167 -8.47 -22.29 -2.42
N ALA A 168 -9.11 -21.30 -1.78
CA ALA A 168 -10.41 -21.47 -1.13
C ALA A 168 -11.51 -21.87 -2.13
N LYS A 169 -11.60 -21.17 -3.28
CA LYS A 169 -12.58 -21.47 -4.33
C LYS A 169 -12.35 -22.85 -4.96
N LEU A 170 -11.08 -23.25 -5.16
CA LEU A 170 -10.73 -24.59 -5.66
C LEU A 170 -11.12 -25.70 -4.68
N LYS A 171 -10.91 -25.51 -3.37
CA LYS A 171 -11.21 -26.52 -2.33
C LYS A 171 -12.67 -26.50 -1.85
N GLN A 172 -13.45 -25.45 -2.18
CA GLN A 172 -14.83 -25.26 -1.73
C GLN A 172 -15.73 -26.48 -1.97
N ALA A 173 -15.65 -27.12 -3.13
CA ALA A 173 -16.51 -28.25 -3.48
C ALA A 173 -16.26 -29.50 -2.61
N MET A 174 -15.19 -29.54 -1.83
CA MET A 174 -14.91 -30.56 -0.82
C MET A 174 -15.15 -30.04 0.61
N ASN A 175 -14.81 -28.78 0.88
CA ASN A 175 -14.87 -28.16 2.22
C ASN A 175 -16.03 -27.15 2.38
N LEU A 176 -17.20 -27.47 1.83
CA LEU A 176 -18.29 -26.50 1.61
C LEU A 176 -18.85 -25.88 2.91
N SER A 177 -18.86 -26.64 4.02
CA SER A 177 -19.33 -26.16 5.33
C SER A 177 -18.39 -25.16 6.00
N ASN A 178 -17.08 -25.24 5.71
CA ASN A 178 -16.04 -24.38 6.29
C ASN A 178 -15.45 -23.41 5.26
N THR A 179 -16.17 -23.15 4.16
CA THR A 179 -15.73 -22.19 3.13
C THR A 179 -16.71 -21.03 3.04
N CYS A 180 -16.38 -19.95 3.73
CA CYS A 180 -17.08 -18.68 3.70
C CYS A 180 -16.87 -17.99 2.36
N PHE A 181 -17.91 -17.38 1.81
CA PHE A 181 -17.83 -16.59 0.58
C PHE A 181 -18.82 -15.43 0.61
N ALA A 182 -18.59 -14.45 -0.27
CA ALA A 182 -19.36 -13.21 -0.32
C ALA A 182 -19.45 -12.45 1.04
N PRO A 183 -18.33 -12.24 1.79
CA PRO A 183 -18.38 -11.62 3.12
C PRO A 183 -18.98 -10.20 3.13
N ASN A 184 -18.94 -9.51 1.99
CA ASN A 184 -19.62 -8.21 1.79
C ASN A 184 -21.17 -8.29 1.84
N ARG A 185 -21.76 -9.49 1.87
CA ARG A 185 -23.20 -9.73 2.12
C ARG A 185 -23.55 -9.81 3.61
N LEU A 186 -22.57 -10.05 4.48
CA LEU A 186 -22.73 -10.32 5.91
C LEU A 186 -22.25 -9.15 6.80
N ILE A 187 -21.23 -8.42 6.36
CA ILE A 187 -20.55 -7.38 7.14
C ILE A 187 -21.51 -6.24 7.57
N GLY A 188 -21.41 -5.78 8.82
CA GLY A 188 -22.18 -4.65 9.36
C GLY A 188 -23.70 -4.85 9.49
N LYS A 189 -24.20 -6.06 9.21
CA LYS A 189 -25.60 -6.46 9.38
C LYS A 189 -25.86 -7.16 10.71
N GLN A 190 -27.11 -7.11 11.13
CA GLN A 190 -27.65 -7.90 12.23
C GLN A 190 -28.28 -9.20 11.68
N MET A 191 -28.31 -10.28 12.47
CA MET A 191 -28.83 -11.58 11.99
C MET A 191 -30.28 -11.51 11.48
N LYS A 192 -31.11 -10.65 12.08
CA LYS A 192 -32.50 -10.37 11.65
C LYS A 192 -32.63 -9.71 10.27
N GLU A 193 -31.53 -9.26 9.67
CA GLU A 193 -31.46 -8.62 8.34
C GLU A 193 -30.87 -9.57 7.27
N LEU A 194 -30.58 -10.82 7.65
CA LEU A 194 -30.05 -11.83 6.74
C LEU A 194 -31.21 -12.57 6.04
N THR A 195 -31.48 -12.19 4.79
CA THR A 195 -32.48 -12.82 3.92
C THR A 195 -31.94 -14.02 3.14
N GLU A 196 -30.63 -14.27 3.18
CA GLU A 196 -29.95 -15.26 2.33
C GLU A 196 -29.51 -16.49 3.13
N GLU A 197 -29.88 -17.69 2.67
CA GLU A 197 -29.29 -18.93 3.18
C GLU A 197 -27.89 -19.16 2.59
N PHE A 198 -26.94 -19.54 3.45
CA PHE A 198 -25.60 -19.96 3.07
C PHE A 198 -25.38 -21.46 3.34
N PRO A 199 -24.46 -22.12 2.60
CA PRO A 199 -24.20 -23.54 2.80
C PRO A 199 -23.31 -23.82 4.02
N PHE A 200 -22.56 -22.82 4.49
CA PHE A 200 -21.81 -22.79 5.75
C PHE A 200 -22.70 -22.36 6.93
N ALA A 201 -22.27 -22.63 8.16
CA ALA A 201 -23.06 -22.34 9.37
C ALA A 201 -22.94 -20.87 9.78
N VAL A 202 -24.09 -20.19 9.92
CA VAL A 202 -24.19 -18.77 10.29
C VAL A 202 -25.01 -18.64 11.57
N GLU A 203 -24.58 -17.78 12.49
CA GLU A 203 -25.18 -17.59 13.80
C GLU A 203 -25.17 -16.12 14.27
N GLN A 204 -25.87 -15.88 15.39
CA GLN A 204 -26.05 -14.56 15.98
C GLN A 204 -25.10 -14.38 17.18
N THR A 205 -24.33 -13.29 17.20
CA THR A 205 -23.52 -12.93 18.37
C THR A 205 -24.40 -12.40 19.51
N ALA A 206 -23.84 -12.27 20.72
CA ALA A 206 -24.51 -11.62 21.85
C ALA A 206 -24.97 -10.17 21.53
N ASN A 207 -24.30 -9.49 20.58
CA ASN A 207 -24.62 -8.14 20.12
C ASN A 207 -25.62 -8.14 18.93
N GLY A 208 -26.20 -9.29 18.58
CA GLY A 208 -27.14 -9.45 17.47
C GLY A 208 -26.53 -9.50 16.07
N GLU A 209 -25.21 -9.38 15.97
CA GLU A 209 -24.45 -9.35 14.70
C GLU A 209 -24.29 -10.74 14.09
N ILE A 210 -23.90 -10.78 12.81
CA ILE A 210 -23.65 -12.03 12.08
C ILE A 210 -22.24 -12.56 12.39
N ALA A 211 -22.16 -13.81 12.83
CA ALA A 211 -20.94 -14.60 12.89
C ALA A 211 -21.06 -15.89 12.07
N VAL A 212 -19.93 -16.46 11.69
CA VAL A 212 -19.81 -17.69 10.92
C VAL A 212 -19.05 -18.71 11.74
N ARG A 213 -19.58 -19.94 11.81
CA ARG A 213 -19.02 -21.04 12.58
C ARG A 213 -18.34 -22.04 11.65
N VAL A 214 -17.09 -22.38 11.96
CA VAL A 214 -16.21 -23.18 11.11
C VAL A 214 -15.35 -24.14 11.93
N TRP A 215 -15.01 -25.29 11.36
CA TRP A 215 -14.04 -26.21 11.94
C TRP A 215 -12.63 -25.89 11.41
N HIS A 216 -11.65 -25.71 12.31
CA HIS A 216 -10.26 -25.39 11.97
C HIS A 216 -9.32 -25.99 13.02
N ASN A 217 -8.17 -26.55 12.62
CA ASN A 217 -7.14 -27.10 13.53
C ASN A 217 -7.63 -28.13 14.57
N GLY A 218 -8.77 -28.78 14.32
CA GLY A 218 -9.38 -29.76 15.23
C GLY A 218 -10.38 -29.17 16.24
N GLU A 219 -10.66 -27.87 16.17
CA GLU A 219 -11.57 -27.15 17.07
C GLU A 219 -12.69 -26.41 16.29
N GLU A 220 -13.77 -26.09 16.99
CA GLU A 220 -14.87 -25.27 16.46
C GLU A 220 -14.60 -23.78 16.78
N HIS A 221 -14.53 -22.95 15.74
CA HIS A 221 -14.28 -21.52 15.86
C HIS A 221 -15.45 -20.69 15.34
N VAL A 222 -15.67 -19.55 16.00
CA VAL A 222 -16.67 -18.55 15.62
C VAL A 222 -15.95 -17.25 15.24
N PHE A 223 -16.19 -16.76 14.03
CA PHE A 223 -15.62 -15.50 13.53
C PHE A 223 -16.75 -14.54 13.11
N THR A 224 -16.68 -13.28 13.53
CA THR A 224 -17.64 -12.26 13.08
C THR A 224 -17.50 -12.00 11.58
N ALA A 225 -18.55 -11.50 10.93
CA ALA A 225 -18.47 -11.09 9.52
C ALA A 225 -17.35 -10.04 9.26
N VAL A 226 -17.02 -9.22 10.26
CA VAL A 226 -15.90 -8.28 10.24
C VAL A 226 -14.56 -9.00 10.22
N GLN A 227 -14.36 -10.01 11.07
CA GLN A 227 -13.15 -10.85 11.06
C GLN A 227 -13.02 -11.59 9.73
N VAL A 228 -14.07 -12.23 9.21
CA VAL A 228 -14.01 -12.95 7.93
C VAL A 228 -13.67 -12.02 6.76
N MET A 229 -14.17 -10.77 6.77
CA MET A 229 -13.74 -9.75 5.82
C MET A 229 -12.27 -9.37 6.00
N ALA A 230 -11.79 -9.23 7.24
CA ALA A 230 -10.39 -8.94 7.52
C ALA A 230 -9.45 -10.03 6.98
N MET A 231 -9.81 -11.31 7.08
CA MET A 231 -9.03 -12.42 6.48
C MET A 231 -8.93 -12.31 4.95
N LEU A 232 -10.02 -11.88 4.28
CA LEU A 232 -9.99 -11.61 2.84
C LEU A 232 -9.12 -10.38 2.52
N LEU A 233 -9.23 -9.31 3.31
CA LEU A 233 -8.41 -8.10 3.15
C LEU A 233 -6.91 -8.36 3.41
N THR A 234 -6.56 -9.24 4.35
CA THR A 234 -5.20 -9.78 4.54
C THR A 234 -4.68 -10.40 3.24
N LYS A 235 -5.50 -11.23 2.56
CA LYS A 235 -5.11 -11.86 1.29
C LYS A 235 -4.94 -10.83 0.17
N LEU A 236 -5.83 -9.85 0.05
CA LEU A 236 -5.67 -8.77 -0.94
C LEU A 236 -4.43 -7.91 -0.64
N LYS A 237 -4.12 -7.68 0.63
CA LYS A 237 -2.91 -7.00 1.09
C LYS A 237 -1.63 -7.76 0.71
N GLN A 238 -1.60 -9.08 0.88
CA GLN A 238 -0.47 -9.92 0.42
C GLN A 238 -0.23 -9.74 -1.09
N VAL A 239 -1.30 -9.84 -1.91
CA VAL A 239 -1.20 -9.66 -3.37
C VAL A 239 -0.78 -8.22 -3.74
N SER A 240 -1.18 -7.21 -2.96
CA SER A 240 -0.73 -5.83 -3.13
C SER A 240 0.74 -5.55 -2.74
N SER A 241 1.54 -6.60 -2.50
CA SER A 241 2.92 -6.51 -1.99
C SER A 241 3.02 -5.82 -0.61
N ASN A 242 2.02 -6.08 0.25
CA ASN A 242 1.85 -5.45 1.56
C ASN A 242 1.73 -3.92 1.49
N ALA A 243 0.81 -3.42 0.65
CA ALA A 243 0.30 -2.06 0.76
C ALA A 243 -0.16 -1.77 2.21
N ILE A 244 0.04 -0.51 2.63
CA ILE A 244 -0.43 -0.02 3.93
C ILE A 244 -1.69 0.79 3.72
N ASP A 245 -1.63 1.79 2.85
CA ASP A 245 -2.72 2.69 2.56
C ASP A 245 -3.62 2.15 1.43
N CYS A 246 -4.94 2.27 1.59
CA CYS A 246 -5.90 1.84 0.57
C CYS A 246 -7.11 2.77 0.43
N VAL A 247 -7.76 2.69 -0.72
CA VAL A 247 -9.16 3.08 -0.92
C VAL A 247 -9.96 1.83 -1.23
N LEU A 248 -11.07 1.65 -0.50
CA LEU A 248 -11.98 0.52 -0.64
C LEU A 248 -13.22 0.95 -1.44
N ASN A 249 -13.74 0.08 -2.29
CA ASN A 249 -15.10 0.26 -2.78
C ASN A 249 -16.15 -0.10 -1.71
N CYS A 250 -17.39 0.25 -2.00
CA CYS A 250 -18.56 -0.35 -1.37
C CYS A 250 -19.74 -0.31 -2.35
N PRO A 251 -20.68 -1.26 -2.28
CA PRO A 251 -21.98 -1.10 -2.91
C PRO A 251 -22.64 0.20 -2.46
N ASN A 252 -23.30 0.91 -3.36
CA ASN A 252 -23.95 2.18 -3.07
C ASN A 252 -24.93 2.07 -1.88
N TYR A 253 -25.65 0.96 -1.81
CA TYR A 253 -26.61 0.65 -0.76
C TYR A 253 -25.98 0.37 0.62
N PHE A 254 -24.65 0.33 0.77
CA PHE A 254 -24.03 0.15 2.08
C PHE A 254 -24.46 1.27 3.03
N THR A 255 -25.09 0.86 4.12
CA THR A 255 -25.53 1.69 5.26
C THR A 255 -24.32 2.15 6.09
N ASP A 256 -24.56 3.06 7.03
CA ASP A 256 -23.54 3.61 7.92
C ASP A 256 -22.78 2.49 8.68
N SER A 257 -23.47 1.46 9.18
CA SER A 257 -22.85 0.32 9.86
C SER A 257 -22.15 -0.66 8.91
N GLU A 258 -22.66 -0.87 7.69
CA GLU A 258 -21.97 -1.66 6.64
C GLU A 258 -20.65 -0.96 6.21
N ARG A 259 -20.60 0.39 6.23
CA ARG A 259 -19.40 1.19 5.94
C ARG A 259 -18.37 1.17 7.07
N ARG A 260 -18.78 1.41 8.33
CA ARG A 260 -17.85 1.39 9.48
C ARG A 260 -17.21 0.01 9.65
N ALA A 261 -18.00 -1.05 9.57
CA ALA A 261 -17.52 -2.42 9.71
C ALA A 261 -16.48 -2.79 8.64
N LEU A 262 -16.59 -2.23 7.42
CA LEU A 262 -15.59 -2.40 6.37
C LEU A 262 -14.28 -1.63 6.64
N MET A 263 -14.34 -0.47 7.30
CA MET A 263 -13.13 0.22 7.79
C MET A 263 -12.45 -0.60 8.88
N ASP A 264 -13.20 -1.10 9.86
CA ASP A 264 -12.65 -1.86 10.98
C ASP A 264 -12.03 -3.20 10.52
N ALA A 265 -12.65 -3.88 9.54
CA ALA A 265 -12.07 -5.05 8.89
C ALA A 265 -10.72 -4.74 8.21
N ALA A 266 -10.56 -3.56 7.62
CA ALA A 266 -9.29 -3.12 7.03
C ALA A 266 -8.24 -2.84 8.12
N LEU A 267 -8.62 -2.19 9.22
CA LEU A 267 -7.73 -1.94 10.36
C LEU A 267 -7.23 -3.25 11.00
N ILE A 268 -8.08 -4.28 11.09
CA ILE A 268 -7.71 -5.63 11.57
C ILE A 268 -6.69 -6.30 10.64
N ALA A 269 -6.87 -6.21 9.31
CA ALA A 269 -5.87 -6.63 8.32
C ALA A 269 -4.59 -5.76 8.31
N GLY A 270 -4.55 -4.69 9.12
CA GLY A 270 -3.47 -3.72 9.16
C GLY A 270 -3.34 -2.90 7.88
N LEU A 271 -4.46 -2.64 7.19
CA LEU A 271 -4.60 -1.62 6.15
C LEU A 271 -5.10 -0.32 6.78
N ASN A 272 -4.73 0.81 6.19
CA ASN A 272 -5.24 2.14 6.51
C ASN A 272 -6.24 2.58 5.42
N PRO A 273 -7.56 2.50 5.67
CA PRO A 273 -8.58 2.91 4.70
C PRO A 273 -8.66 4.44 4.64
N ILE A 274 -7.94 5.08 3.69
CA ILE A 274 -7.95 6.54 3.51
C ILE A 274 -9.37 7.03 3.17
N LYS A 275 -10.08 6.26 2.32
CA LYS A 275 -11.46 6.55 1.92
C LYS A 275 -12.20 5.27 1.52
N ILE A 276 -13.50 5.24 1.78
CA ILE A 276 -14.47 4.34 1.13
C ILE A 276 -15.20 5.12 0.02
N ILE A 277 -15.31 4.52 -1.17
CA ILE A 277 -15.99 5.10 -2.35
C ILE A 277 -17.09 4.16 -2.87
N PRO A 278 -18.28 4.65 -3.27
CA PRO A 278 -19.30 3.79 -3.89
C PRO A 278 -18.85 3.24 -5.26
N ASP A 279 -19.22 2.00 -5.58
CA ASP A 279 -18.85 1.29 -6.82
C ASP A 279 -18.99 2.16 -8.08
N THR A 280 -20.19 2.71 -8.28
CA THR A 280 -20.51 3.54 -9.46
C THR A 280 -19.83 4.89 -9.44
N THR A 281 -19.53 5.45 -8.26
CA THR A 281 -18.77 6.70 -8.15
C THR A 281 -17.29 6.47 -8.46
N ALA A 282 -16.72 5.31 -8.11
CA ALA A 282 -15.38 4.90 -8.53
C ALA A 282 -15.30 4.71 -10.06
N ILE A 283 -16.27 4.00 -10.65
CA ILE A 283 -16.40 3.84 -12.12
C ILE A 283 -16.50 5.22 -12.81
N ALA A 284 -17.37 6.10 -12.30
CA ALA A 284 -17.59 7.43 -12.87
C ALA A 284 -16.35 8.35 -12.72
N LEU A 285 -15.61 8.26 -11.62
CA LEU A 285 -14.33 8.96 -11.43
C LEU A 285 -13.28 8.49 -12.45
N TYR A 286 -13.14 7.17 -12.63
CA TYR A 286 -12.21 6.59 -13.62
C TYR A 286 -12.56 7.04 -15.04
N TYR A 287 -13.84 6.95 -15.42
CA TYR A 287 -14.36 7.44 -16.70
C TYR A 287 -14.10 8.93 -16.91
N GLY A 288 -14.51 9.78 -15.97
CA GLY A 288 -14.46 11.23 -16.10
C GLY A 288 -13.04 11.81 -16.10
N PHE A 289 -12.08 11.09 -15.52
CA PHE A 289 -10.66 11.47 -15.54
C PHE A 289 -10.01 11.22 -16.91
N TYR A 290 -10.18 10.01 -17.47
CA TYR A 290 -9.53 9.58 -18.71
C TYR A 290 -10.26 10.02 -19.98
N ARG A 291 -11.58 10.21 -19.95
CA ARG A 291 -12.34 10.68 -21.11
C ARG A 291 -12.21 12.19 -21.27
N ALA A 292 -11.85 12.62 -22.49
CA ALA A 292 -11.88 14.02 -22.88
C ALA A 292 -13.34 14.51 -23.07
N PRO A 293 -13.64 15.80 -22.81
CA PRO A 293 -14.92 16.39 -23.18
C PRO A 293 -15.12 16.35 -24.70
N VAL A 294 -16.37 16.21 -25.15
CA VAL A 294 -16.73 16.37 -26.57
C VAL A 294 -16.64 17.86 -26.91
N ALA A 295 -16.00 18.20 -28.04
CA ALA A 295 -15.83 19.59 -28.45
C ALA A 295 -17.20 20.29 -28.60
N GLY A 296 -17.39 21.40 -27.89
CA GLY A 296 -18.65 22.15 -27.85
C GLY A 296 -19.68 21.65 -26.82
N GLN A 297 -19.39 20.60 -26.04
CA GLN A 297 -20.22 20.17 -24.91
C GLN A 297 -19.57 20.51 -23.57
N ASP A 298 -20.13 21.50 -22.87
CA ASP A 298 -19.67 21.91 -21.53
C ASP A 298 -20.00 20.87 -20.45
N THR A 299 -21.03 20.05 -20.69
CA THR A 299 -21.50 19.01 -19.78
C THR A 299 -21.72 17.68 -20.50
N THR A 300 -21.77 16.59 -19.72
CA THR A 300 -22.12 15.26 -20.22
C THR A 300 -22.85 14.50 -19.12
N ILE A 301 -23.99 13.90 -19.45
CA ILE A 301 -24.76 13.03 -18.56
C ILE A 301 -24.47 11.59 -18.92
N ALA A 302 -23.91 10.82 -17.98
CA ALA A 302 -23.60 9.42 -18.18
C ALA A 302 -24.35 8.53 -17.17
N ALA A 303 -24.95 7.44 -17.66
CA ALA A 303 -25.47 6.36 -16.86
C ALA A 303 -24.38 5.28 -16.65
N PHE A 304 -24.19 4.84 -15.41
CA PHE A 304 -23.28 3.76 -15.05
C PHE A 304 -24.08 2.61 -14.45
N VAL A 305 -24.23 1.54 -15.23
CA VAL A 305 -24.95 0.32 -14.86
C VAL A 305 -23.94 -0.71 -14.38
N THR A 306 -24.07 -1.20 -13.15
CA THR A 306 -23.25 -2.30 -12.61
C THR A 306 -24.11 -3.48 -12.18
N ILE A 307 -23.76 -4.68 -12.66
CA ILE A 307 -24.50 -5.92 -12.37
C ILE A 307 -23.51 -7.01 -11.98
N GLY A 308 -23.33 -7.16 -10.67
CA GLY A 308 -22.40 -8.10 -10.06
C GLY A 308 -22.98 -9.51 -9.95
N ASN A 309 -22.40 -10.31 -9.03
CA ASN A 309 -22.91 -11.63 -8.71
C ASN A 309 -24.19 -11.57 -7.85
N SER A 310 -24.25 -10.69 -6.84
CA SER A 310 -25.40 -10.58 -5.93
C SER A 310 -26.42 -9.51 -6.31
N SER A 311 -25.94 -8.35 -6.79
CA SER A 311 -26.70 -7.10 -6.79
C SER A 311 -26.58 -6.32 -8.10
N THR A 312 -27.59 -5.51 -8.34
CA THR A 312 -27.77 -4.64 -9.51
C THR A 312 -27.83 -3.21 -9.01
N GLN A 313 -27.06 -2.30 -9.61
CA GLN A 313 -27.03 -0.89 -9.24
C GLN A 313 -26.92 -0.03 -10.49
N CYS A 314 -27.54 1.14 -10.49
CA CYS A 314 -27.42 2.12 -11.54
C CYS A 314 -27.26 3.51 -10.92
N SER A 315 -26.26 4.28 -11.37
CA SER A 315 -26.19 5.71 -11.11
C SER A 315 -26.28 6.50 -12.40
N VAL A 316 -26.70 7.76 -12.29
CA VAL A 316 -26.62 8.75 -13.37
C VAL A 316 -25.82 9.93 -12.86
N VAL A 317 -24.80 10.36 -13.61
CA VAL A 317 -23.81 11.35 -13.19
C VAL A 317 -23.72 12.45 -14.23
N LEU A 318 -23.83 13.69 -13.75
CA LEU A 318 -23.54 14.90 -14.52
C LEU A 318 -22.06 15.24 -14.35
N PHE A 319 -21.31 15.29 -15.44
CA PHE A 319 -19.98 15.89 -15.50
C PHE A 319 -20.10 17.33 -15.98
N ASN A 320 -19.53 18.28 -15.25
CA ASN A 320 -19.34 19.66 -15.70
C ASN A 320 -17.86 19.87 -16.03
N HIS A 321 -17.56 20.02 -17.32
CA HIS A 321 -16.18 20.14 -17.81
C HIS A 321 -15.61 21.56 -17.62
N LYS A 322 -16.48 22.59 -17.55
CA LYS A 322 -16.08 23.98 -17.23
C LYS A 322 -15.64 24.13 -15.78
N GLU A 323 -16.39 23.55 -14.85
CA GLU A 323 -16.09 23.58 -13.41
C GLU A 323 -15.17 22.43 -12.96
N ASN A 324 -14.89 21.47 -13.85
CA ASN A 324 -14.20 20.20 -13.58
C ASN A 324 -14.72 19.50 -12.32
N ASN A 325 -16.04 19.36 -12.23
CA ASN A 325 -16.74 18.59 -11.18
C ASN A 325 -17.59 17.45 -11.77
N MET A 326 -17.86 16.46 -10.92
CA MET A 326 -18.82 15.39 -11.18
C MET A 326 -19.86 15.38 -10.06
N LYS A 327 -21.12 15.28 -10.44
CA LYS A 327 -22.26 15.27 -9.52
C LYS A 327 -23.15 14.08 -9.80
N VAL A 328 -23.30 13.20 -8.81
CA VAL A 328 -24.19 12.05 -8.91
C VAL A 328 -25.63 12.55 -8.73
N LEU A 329 -26.46 12.39 -9.76
CA LEU A 329 -27.85 12.86 -9.80
C LEU A 329 -28.79 11.85 -9.14
N ALA A 330 -28.63 10.57 -9.45
CA ALA A 330 -29.44 9.48 -8.91
C ALA A 330 -28.60 8.23 -8.68
N VAL A 331 -29.04 7.44 -7.69
CA VAL A 331 -28.49 6.13 -7.35
C VAL A 331 -29.63 5.20 -6.94
N GLU A 332 -29.84 4.15 -7.73
CA GLU A 332 -30.87 3.14 -7.50
C GLU A 332 -30.25 1.74 -7.57
N TYR A 333 -30.85 0.78 -6.88
CA TYR A 333 -30.32 -0.57 -6.77
C TYR A 333 -31.40 -1.60 -6.46
N ASP A 334 -31.03 -2.86 -6.61
CA ASP A 334 -31.64 -4.02 -5.96
C ASP A 334 -30.50 -4.82 -5.30
N ARG A 335 -30.61 -5.03 -3.98
CA ARG A 335 -29.63 -5.76 -3.17
C ARG A 335 -29.59 -7.25 -3.57
N ASP A 336 -30.69 -7.79 -4.06
CA ASP A 336 -30.97 -9.23 -4.20
C ASP A 336 -31.41 -9.53 -5.64
N CYS A 337 -30.56 -9.13 -6.60
CA CYS A 337 -30.76 -9.27 -8.04
C CYS A 337 -29.42 -9.21 -8.76
N GLY A 338 -29.00 -10.29 -9.43
CA GLY A 338 -27.66 -10.36 -10.03
C GLY A 338 -27.29 -11.78 -10.45
N GLY A 339 -26.03 -11.97 -10.86
CA GLY A 339 -25.47 -13.20 -11.43
C GLY A 339 -25.99 -14.52 -10.83
N LYS A 340 -25.90 -14.68 -9.50
CA LYS A 340 -26.29 -15.92 -8.81
C LYS A 340 -27.76 -16.29 -9.01
N HIS A 341 -28.65 -15.31 -9.13
CA HIS A 341 -30.09 -15.54 -9.22
C HIS A 341 -30.49 -16.15 -10.58
N PHE A 342 -29.71 -15.86 -11.63
CA PHE A 342 -29.82 -16.55 -12.91
C PHE A 342 -29.36 -18.02 -12.82
N ASP A 343 -28.31 -18.29 -12.04
CA ASP A 343 -27.79 -19.66 -11.84
C ASP A 343 -28.74 -20.51 -10.99
N GLU A 344 -29.36 -19.89 -9.97
CA GLU A 344 -30.40 -20.54 -9.17
C GLU A 344 -31.67 -20.80 -9.97
N ILE A 345 -32.09 -19.92 -10.89
CA ILE A 345 -33.21 -20.19 -11.80
C ILE A 345 -32.92 -21.40 -12.70
N LEU A 346 -31.71 -21.47 -13.29
CA LEU A 346 -31.30 -22.62 -14.10
C LEU A 346 -31.25 -23.91 -13.28
N ALA A 347 -30.59 -23.89 -12.11
CA ALA A 347 -30.49 -25.07 -11.24
C ALA A 347 -31.87 -25.53 -10.75
N ASN A 348 -32.74 -24.60 -10.31
CA ASN A 348 -34.08 -24.92 -9.84
C ASN A 348 -34.97 -25.47 -10.97
N HIS A 349 -34.81 -24.99 -12.21
CA HIS A 349 -35.49 -25.52 -13.40
C HIS A 349 -35.12 -26.99 -13.64
N PHE A 350 -33.83 -27.32 -13.73
CA PHE A 350 -33.37 -28.70 -13.93
C PHE A 350 -33.74 -29.64 -12.77
N ILE A 351 -33.68 -29.14 -11.52
CA ILE A 351 -34.14 -29.88 -10.33
C ILE A 351 -35.63 -30.23 -10.44
N ALA A 352 -36.47 -29.29 -10.91
CA ALA A 352 -37.91 -29.51 -11.07
C ALA A 352 -38.25 -30.43 -12.25
N GLU A 353 -37.59 -30.23 -13.40
CA GLU A 353 -37.76 -31.04 -14.62
C GLU A 353 -37.44 -32.52 -14.36
N GLN A 354 -36.22 -32.79 -13.88
CA GLN A 354 -35.73 -34.15 -13.65
C GLN A 354 -36.06 -34.69 -12.24
N LYS A 355 -36.79 -33.91 -11.44
CA LYS A 355 -37.27 -34.27 -10.08
C LYS A 355 -36.15 -34.69 -9.13
N LEU A 356 -35.02 -33.99 -9.20
CA LEU A 356 -33.77 -34.32 -8.52
C LEU A 356 -33.86 -34.09 -7.00
N LYS A 357 -33.34 -35.04 -6.21
CA LYS A 357 -33.21 -34.92 -4.74
C LYS A 357 -31.77 -34.62 -4.34
N LEU A 358 -31.35 -33.38 -4.53
CA LEU A 358 -29.96 -32.97 -4.30
C LEU A 358 -29.70 -32.58 -2.84
N ASN A 359 -28.61 -33.08 -2.25
CA ASN A 359 -28.05 -32.55 -1.00
C ASN A 359 -27.35 -31.18 -1.23
N LYS A 360 -26.96 -30.47 -0.15
CA LYS A 360 -26.30 -29.15 -0.25
C LYS A 360 -25.09 -29.12 -1.19
N ARG A 361 -24.24 -30.17 -1.16
CA ARG A 361 -23.03 -30.29 -2.00
C ARG A 361 -23.37 -30.54 -3.47
N SER A 362 -24.34 -31.41 -3.74
CA SER A 362 -24.84 -31.66 -5.10
C SER A 362 -25.55 -30.46 -5.71
N ARG A 363 -26.42 -29.75 -4.95
CA ARG A 363 -27.04 -28.50 -5.42
C ARG A 363 -25.97 -27.46 -5.76
N PHE A 364 -24.94 -27.32 -4.92
CA PHE A 364 -23.83 -26.41 -5.17
C PHE A 364 -23.06 -26.76 -6.46
N ARG A 365 -22.76 -28.05 -6.71
CA ARG A 365 -22.13 -28.50 -7.96
C ARG A 365 -22.99 -28.15 -9.18
N LEU A 366 -24.30 -28.41 -9.14
CA LEU A 366 -25.22 -28.06 -10.24
C LEU A 366 -25.24 -26.54 -10.51
N ILE A 367 -25.28 -25.71 -9.47
CA ILE A 367 -25.24 -24.23 -9.60
C ILE A 367 -23.94 -23.76 -10.27
N ALA A 368 -22.79 -24.34 -9.90
CA ALA A 368 -21.49 -23.99 -10.50
C ALA A 368 -21.43 -24.35 -12.00
N GLU A 369 -22.07 -25.44 -12.44
CA GLU A 369 -22.16 -25.78 -13.86
C GLU A 369 -23.23 -24.93 -14.60
N CYS A 370 -24.32 -24.56 -13.91
CA CYS A 370 -25.28 -23.57 -14.43
C CYS A 370 -24.64 -22.19 -14.66
N GLU A 371 -23.68 -21.79 -13.81
CA GLU A 371 -22.90 -20.57 -13.98
C GLU A 371 -22.05 -20.58 -15.25
N LYS A 372 -21.41 -21.72 -15.57
CA LYS A 372 -20.69 -21.91 -16.83
C LYS A 372 -21.65 -21.87 -18.02
N LEU A 373 -22.79 -22.56 -17.93
CA LEU A 373 -23.84 -22.57 -18.96
C LEU A 373 -24.34 -21.15 -19.25
N LYS A 374 -24.68 -20.35 -18.22
CA LYS A 374 -25.05 -18.93 -18.32
C LYS A 374 -23.98 -18.09 -19.03
N LYS A 375 -22.70 -18.30 -18.70
CA LYS A 375 -21.56 -17.63 -19.35
C LYS A 375 -21.44 -18.01 -20.83
N GLN A 376 -21.59 -19.29 -21.17
CA GLN A 376 -21.60 -19.77 -22.56
C GLN A 376 -22.79 -19.23 -23.35
N MET A 377 -24.01 -19.25 -22.77
CA MET A 377 -25.23 -18.67 -23.36
C MET A 377 -25.14 -17.16 -23.56
N SER A 378 -24.25 -16.46 -22.84
CA SER A 378 -24.01 -15.02 -23.08
C SER A 378 -23.24 -14.77 -24.39
N ALA A 379 -22.46 -15.74 -24.86
CA ALA A 379 -21.77 -15.70 -26.16
C ALA A 379 -22.60 -16.38 -27.27
N ASN A 380 -22.93 -17.66 -27.09
CA ASN A 380 -23.67 -18.47 -28.05
C ASN A 380 -25.19 -18.41 -27.80
N SER A 381 -26.00 -18.34 -28.87
CA SER A 381 -27.48 -18.39 -28.79
C SER A 381 -28.05 -19.80 -28.89
N ASN A 382 -27.27 -20.75 -29.41
CA ASN A 382 -27.72 -22.09 -29.73
C ASN A 382 -27.97 -22.92 -28.47
N ASP A 383 -28.63 -24.06 -28.65
CA ASP A 383 -28.85 -25.06 -27.61
C ASP A 383 -27.54 -25.72 -27.14
N LEU A 384 -27.22 -25.58 -25.85
CA LEU A 384 -25.96 -25.98 -25.21
C LEU A 384 -26.17 -27.15 -24.22
N PRO A 385 -25.25 -28.12 -24.16
CA PRO A 385 -25.28 -29.18 -23.14
C PRO A 385 -24.80 -28.68 -21.78
N ILE A 386 -25.37 -29.24 -20.72
CA ILE A 386 -24.83 -29.20 -19.36
C ILE A 386 -24.77 -30.64 -18.81
N ASN A 387 -23.58 -31.05 -18.37
CA ASN A 387 -23.33 -32.38 -17.84
C ASN A 387 -22.66 -32.26 -16.47
N VAL A 388 -23.07 -33.05 -15.48
CA VAL A 388 -22.42 -33.13 -14.16
C VAL A 388 -22.27 -34.58 -13.73
N GLU A 389 -21.04 -35.07 -13.72
CA GLU A 389 -20.70 -36.45 -13.35
C GLU A 389 -21.07 -36.76 -11.89
N CYS A 390 -21.66 -37.93 -11.63
CA CYS A 390 -22.06 -38.41 -10.30
C CYS A 390 -22.72 -37.31 -9.45
N LEU A 391 -23.81 -36.70 -9.93
CA LEU A 391 -24.49 -35.60 -9.26
C LEU A 391 -25.34 -36.08 -8.07
N TYR A 392 -26.03 -37.20 -8.23
CA TYR A 392 -26.94 -37.79 -7.23
C TYR A 392 -27.03 -39.32 -7.45
N ASP A 393 -27.18 -40.10 -6.38
CA ASP A 393 -27.38 -41.56 -6.43
C ASP A 393 -26.46 -42.31 -7.42
N GLU A 394 -25.17 -41.95 -7.46
CA GLU A 394 -24.13 -42.46 -8.38
C GLU A 394 -24.44 -42.29 -9.89
N LYS A 395 -25.36 -41.38 -10.23
CA LYS A 395 -25.77 -41.07 -11.61
C LYS A 395 -25.22 -39.73 -12.07
N ASP A 396 -24.83 -39.71 -13.33
CA ASP A 396 -24.52 -38.50 -14.06
C ASP A 396 -25.81 -37.72 -14.38
N PHE A 397 -25.72 -36.40 -14.29
CA PHE A 397 -26.75 -35.50 -14.79
C PHE A 397 -26.38 -35.05 -16.20
N SER A 398 -27.36 -35.06 -17.11
CA SER A 398 -27.25 -34.41 -18.42
C SER A 398 -28.56 -33.69 -18.74
N ALA A 399 -28.44 -32.45 -19.23
CA ALA A 399 -29.54 -31.66 -19.76
C ALA A 399 -29.03 -30.72 -20.86
N ARG A 400 -29.94 -29.95 -21.46
CA ARG A 400 -29.65 -28.98 -22.52
C ARG A 400 -30.46 -27.70 -22.31
N MET A 401 -29.98 -26.58 -22.85
CA MET A 401 -30.61 -25.25 -22.68
C MET A 401 -30.18 -24.31 -23.81
N ASP A 402 -31.13 -23.58 -24.38
CA ASP A 402 -30.86 -22.47 -25.29
C ASP A 402 -31.07 -21.09 -24.63
N ARG A 403 -30.57 -20.03 -25.29
CA ARG A 403 -30.67 -18.67 -24.78
C ARG A 403 -32.11 -18.17 -24.66
N ILE A 404 -33.03 -18.60 -25.53
CA ILE A 404 -34.42 -18.12 -25.58
C ILE A 404 -35.18 -18.68 -24.38
N LEU A 405 -35.07 -19.98 -24.11
CA LEU A 405 -35.66 -20.61 -22.92
C LEU A 405 -35.07 -20.03 -21.62
N PHE A 406 -33.74 -19.83 -21.56
CA PHE A 406 -33.11 -19.14 -20.43
C PHE A 406 -33.63 -17.71 -20.26
N GLU A 407 -33.73 -16.92 -21.33
CA GLU A 407 -34.23 -15.55 -21.25
C GLU A 407 -35.72 -15.51 -20.84
N GLN A 408 -36.52 -16.53 -21.16
CA GLN A 408 -37.91 -16.69 -20.69
C GLN A 408 -37.99 -17.08 -19.20
N LEU A 409 -37.20 -18.08 -18.75
CA LEU A 409 -37.16 -18.51 -17.35
C LEU A 409 -36.69 -17.38 -16.41
N ALA A 410 -35.79 -16.51 -16.89
CA ALA A 410 -35.19 -15.44 -16.12
C ALA A 410 -35.97 -14.11 -16.11
N GLN A 411 -37.16 -14.04 -16.74
CA GLN A 411 -37.98 -12.80 -16.77
C GLN A 411 -38.20 -12.13 -15.40
N PRO A 412 -38.45 -12.83 -14.28
CA PRO A 412 -38.59 -12.19 -12.97
C PRO A 412 -37.33 -11.42 -12.50
N VAL A 413 -36.14 -11.86 -12.91
CA VAL A 413 -34.88 -11.17 -12.60
C VAL A 413 -34.66 -10.00 -13.57
N PHE A 414 -35.00 -10.16 -14.85
CA PHE A 414 -34.96 -9.04 -15.80
C PHE A 414 -35.93 -7.91 -15.43
N GLN A 415 -37.10 -8.21 -14.86
CA GLN A 415 -38.02 -7.16 -14.40
C GLN A 415 -37.41 -6.34 -13.26
N LYS A 416 -36.83 -6.99 -12.23
CA LYS A 416 -36.08 -6.31 -11.15
C LYS A 416 -35.01 -5.36 -11.71
N ILE A 417 -34.23 -5.81 -12.72
CA ILE A 417 -33.19 -4.99 -13.38
C ILE A 417 -33.84 -3.80 -14.12
N ASN A 418 -34.95 -4.02 -14.83
CA ASN A 418 -35.70 -2.98 -15.53
C ASN A 418 -36.19 -1.90 -14.55
N ASP A 419 -36.80 -2.32 -13.44
CA ASP A 419 -37.33 -1.42 -12.42
C ASP A 419 -36.23 -0.54 -11.82
N VAL A 420 -35.01 -1.08 -11.60
CA VAL A 420 -33.85 -0.30 -11.14
C VAL A 420 -33.44 0.77 -12.16
N PHE A 421 -33.41 0.42 -13.46
CA PHE A 421 -33.00 1.35 -14.51
C PHE A 421 -34.07 2.45 -14.74
N VAL A 422 -35.36 2.09 -14.73
CA VAL A 422 -36.46 3.06 -14.83
C VAL A 422 -36.47 4.02 -13.64
N ARG A 423 -36.30 3.52 -12.40
CA ARG A 423 -36.12 4.40 -11.23
C ARG A 423 -34.90 5.31 -11.40
N ALA A 424 -33.76 4.78 -11.85
CA ALA A 424 -32.53 5.58 -11.99
C ALA A 424 -32.69 6.71 -13.02
N PHE A 425 -33.35 6.45 -14.15
CA PHE A 425 -33.65 7.45 -15.17
C PHE A 425 -34.59 8.54 -14.63
N ASN A 426 -35.71 8.15 -14.01
CA ASN A 426 -36.71 9.10 -13.49
C ASN A 426 -36.13 9.95 -12.35
N SER A 427 -35.51 9.33 -11.35
CA SER A 427 -34.83 10.03 -10.25
C SER A 427 -33.75 11.00 -10.75
N ALA A 428 -33.06 10.68 -11.84
CA ALA A 428 -32.04 11.55 -12.44
C ALA A 428 -32.64 12.74 -13.20
N ASN A 429 -33.70 12.51 -13.98
CA ASN A 429 -34.46 13.55 -14.66
C ASN A 429 -34.99 14.58 -13.65
N ASP A 430 -35.69 14.11 -12.62
CA ASP A 430 -36.36 14.97 -11.64
C ASP A 430 -35.33 15.78 -10.83
N LYS A 431 -34.21 15.15 -10.47
CA LYS A 431 -33.08 15.83 -9.82
C LYS A 431 -32.41 16.84 -10.73
N PHE A 432 -32.17 16.52 -12.00
CA PHE A 432 -31.56 17.42 -12.97
C PHE A 432 -32.42 18.66 -13.20
N ASN A 433 -33.73 18.48 -13.43
CA ASN A 433 -34.67 19.57 -13.63
C ASN A 433 -34.76 20.48 -12.39
N THR A 434 -34.79 19.87 -11.18
CA THR A 434 -34.77 20.60 -9.90
C THR A 434 -33.47 21.38 -9.68
N ASP A 435 -32.32 20.74 -9.88
CA ASP A 435 -31.01 21.31 -9.55
C ASP A 435 -30.51 22.33 -10.60
N THR A 436 -30.96 22.23 -11.85
CA THR A 436 -30.56 23.14 -12.94
C THR A 436 -31.58 24.24 -13.23
N GLY A 437 -32.86 24.03 -12.91
CA GLY A 437 -33.95 24.92 -13.29
C GLY A 437 -34.09 25.10 -14.80
N GLY A 438 -33.80 24.05 -15.58
CA GLY A 438 -33.84 24.06 -17.06
C GLY A 438 -32.68 24.80 -17.74
N LYS A 439 -31.75 25.41 -16.98
CA LYS A 439 -30.65 26.24 -17.52
C LYS A 439 -29.64 25.46 -18.37
N LEU A 440 -29.65 24.13 -18.30
CA LEU A 440 -28.75 23.26 -19.07
C LEU A 440 -29.49 22.50 -20.20
N GLY A 441 -30.70 22.94 -20.55
CA GLY A 441 -31.56 22.29 -21.56
C GLY A 441 -32.33 21.09 -20.97
N ASP A 442 -32.90 20.28 -21.86
CA ASP A 442 -33.66 19.09 -21.49
C ASP A 442 -32.75 17.95 -21.00
N PHE A 443 -33.24 17.17 -20.02
CA PHE A 443 -32.54 15.98 -19.56
C PHE A 443 -32.46 14.92 -20.66
N ARG A 444 -31.24 14.49 -20.99
CA ARG A 444 -30.95 13.30 -21.78
C ARG A 444 -29.73 12.59 -21.22
N VAL A 445 -29.62 11.28 -21.43
CA VAL A 445 -28.37 10.56 -21.19
C VAL A 445 -27.55 10.60 -22.48
N ASP A 446 -26.31 11.09 -22.42
CA ASP A 446 -25.41 11.13 -23.58
C ASP A 446 -24.64 9.81 -23.75
N VAL A 447 -24.40 9.06 -22.67
CA VAL A 447 -23.61 7.79 -22.64
C VAL A 447 -24.15 6.81 -21.60
N CYS A 448 -24.19 5.51 -21.91
CA CYS A 448 -24.48 4.44 -20.95
C CYS A 448 -23.35 3.40 -20.94
N GLU A 449 -22.49 3.41 -19.92
CA GLU A 449 -21.45 2.39 -19.72
C GLU A 449 -21.98 1.25 -18.84
N ILE A 450 -21.68 0.00 -19.21
CA ILE A 450 -21.98 -1.20 -18.40
C ILE A 450 -20.73 -1.80 -17.75
N VAL A 451 -20.89 -2.25 -16.50
CA VAL A 451 -19.85 -2.85 -15.66
C VAL A 451 -20.42 -4.08 -14.91
N GLY A 452 -19.55 -4.95 -14.42
CA GLY A 452 -19.89 -6.15 -13.66
C GLY A 452 -20.13 -7.38 -14.53
N GLY A 453 -19.80 -8.55 -13.98
CA GLY A 453 -19.82 -9.85 -14.66
C GLY A 453 -21.09 -10.14 -15.46
N THR A 454 -22.25 -9.85 -14.87
CA THR A 454 -23.58 -10.23 -15.36
C THR A 454 -24.09 -9.32 -16.49
N SER A 455 -23.57 -8.08 -16.60
CA SER A 455 -23.95 -7.12 -17.66
C SER A 455 -23.66 -7.61 -19.10
N ARG A 456 -22.89 -8.70 -19.22
CA ARG A 456 -22.58 -9.37 -20.49
C ARG A 456 -23.79 -10.07 -21.12
N ILE A 457 -24.85 -10.38 -20.36
CA ILE A 457 -26.07 -11.04 -20.88
C ILE A 457 -26.75 -10.14 -21.94
N PRO A 458 -26.99 -10.64 -23.17
CA PRO A 458 -27.52 -9.81 -24.27
C PRO A 458 -28.85 -9.09 -23.98
N ALA A 459 -29.79 -9.71 -23.26
CA ALA A 459 -31.06 -9.08 -22.86
C ALA A 459 -30.87 -7.76 -22.10
N ILE A 460 -29.86 -7.69 -21.24
CA ILE A 460 -29.58 -6.51 -20.42
C ILE A 460 -29.13 -5.34 -21.31
N LYS A 461 -28.27 -5.59 -22.29
CA LYS A 461 -27.82 -4.54 -23.24
C LYS A 461 -28.99 -3.97 -24.04
N ARG A 462 -29.94 -4.82 -24.46
CA ARG A 462 -31.17 -4.39 -25.14
C ARG A 462 -32.03 -3.53 -24.20
N MET A 463 -32.23 -3.97 -22.96
CA MET A 463 -32.99 -3.27 -21.94
C MET A 463 -32.42 -1.88 -21.61
N SER A 464 -31.11 -1.77 -21.38
CA SER A 464 -30.44 -0.48 -21.12
C SER A 464 -30.58 0.48 -22.30
N LYS A 465 -30.46 0.01 -23.55
CA LYS A 465 -30.71 0.86 -24.74
C LYS A 465 -32.14 1.38 -24.79
N THR A 466 -33.14 0.53 -24.51
CA THR A 466 -34.55 0.94 -24.50
C THR A 466 -34.86 2.01 -23.44
N ILE A 467 -34.19 1.97 -22.28
CA ILE A 467 -34.47 2.88 -21.16
C ILE A 467 -33.66 4.19 -21.27
N PHE A 468 -32.37 4.11 -21.58
CA PHE A 468 -31.49 5.29 -21.65
C PHE A 468 -31.47 5.98 -23.02
N GLY A 469 -32.09 5.39 -24.05
CA GLY A 469 -32.19 5.94 -25.41
C GLY A 469 -30.89 5.89 -26.23
N VAL A 470 -29.76 5.54 -25.61
CA VAL A 470 -28.43 5.47 -26.23
C VAL A 470 -27.92 4.03 -26.35
N ASP A 471 -27.08 3.79 -27.36
CA ASP A 471 -26.35 2.53 -27.46
C ASP A 471 -25.39 2.35 -26.28
N VAL A 472 -25.38 1.13 -25.73
CA VAL A 472 -24.58 0.77 -24.56
C VAL A 472 -23.11 0.68 -24.93
N THR A 473 -22.28 1.48 -24.27
CA THR A 473 -20.83 1.48 -24.46
C THR A 473 -20.13 0.56 -23.47
N THR A 474 -18.96 0.06 -23.89
CA THR A 474 -18.05 -0.75 -23.08
C THR A 474 -16.63 -0.22 -23.26
N THR A 475 -16.44 1.09 -23.06
CA THR A 475 -15.10 1.71 -23.13
C THR A 475 -14.30 1.41 -21.87
N LEU A 476 -15.00 1.17 -20.76
CA LEU A 476 -14.43 0.69 -19.52
C LEU A 476 -14.31 -0.84 -19.53
N ASN A 477 -13.25 -1.38 -18.92
CA ASN A 477 -13.18 -2.82 -18.64
C ASN A 477 -14.17 -3.17 -17.54
N ALA A 478 -15.19 -3.97 -17.88
CA ALA A 478 -16.32 -4.30 -17.02
C ALA A 478 -15.96 -5.04 -15.72
N ASP A 479 -14.77 -5.60 -15.58
CA ASP A 479 -14.34 -6.27 -14.34
C ASP A 479 -13.32 -5.42 -13.55
N GLU A 480 -12.56 -4.54 -14.21
CA GLU A 480 -11.48 -3.79 -13.58
C GLU A 480 -11.87 -2.36 -13.14
N ALA A 481 -12.94 -1.79 -13.72
CA ALA A 481 -13.25 -0.36 -13.62
C ALA A 481 -13.40 0.17 -12.18
N VAL A 482 -14.00 -0.60 -11.27
CA VAL A 482 -14.16 -0.22 -9.86
C VAL A 482 -12.80 -0.08 -9.18
N SER A 483 -11.98 -1.13 -9.21
CA SER A 483 -10.63 -1.11 -8.61
C SER A 483 -9.75 0.01 -9.18
N ARG A 484 -9.82 0.24 -10.50
CA ARG A 484 -9.12 1.35 -11.18
C ARG A 484 -9.58 2.72 -10.69
N GLY A 485 -10.88 2.90 -10.45
CA GLY A 485 -11.44 4.08 -9.79
C GLY A 485 -10.95 4.26 -8.36
N CYS A 486 -10.91 3.19 -7.56
CA CYS A 486 -10.33 3.21 -6.21
C CYS A 486 -8.84 3.61 -6.25
N ALA A 487 -8.03 3.07 -7.17
CA ALA A 487 -6.61 3.41 -7.28
C ALA A 487 -6.36 4.84 -7.77
N LEU A 488 -7.24 5.38 -8.64
CA LEU A 488 -7.23 6.79 -9.00
C LEU A 488 -7.57 7.67 -7.79
N GLN A 489 -8.60 7.31 -7.03
CA GLN A 489 -8.96 8.03 -5.80
C GLN A 489 -7.83 8.00 -4.76
N SER A 490 -7.16 6.85 -4.60
CA SER A 490 -5.93 6.71 -3.80
C SER A 490 -4.83 7.66 -4.26
N ALA A 491 -4.54 7.72 -5.56
CA ALA A 491 -3.52 8.62 -6.11
C ALA A 491 -3.86 10.11 -5.92
N ILE A 492 -5.15 10.48 -5.97
CA ILE A 492 -5.62 11.86 -5.75
C ILE A 492 -5.47 12.29 -4.27
N LEU A 493 -5.65 11.36 -3.32
CA LEU A 493 -5.55 11.63 -1.88
C LEU A 493 -4.11 11.57 -1.35
N ALA A 494 -3.21 10.89 -2.08
CA ALA A 494 -1.85 10.63 -1.64
C ALA A 494 -0.91 11.85 -1.83
N PRO A 495 -0.25 12.36 -0.77
CA PRO A 495 0.62 13.53 -0.87
C PRO A 495 1.87 13.31 -1.74
N THR A 496 2.25 12.05 -1.98
CA THR A 496 3.37 11.65 -2.85
C THR A 496 3.05 11.81 -4.34
N TYR A 497 1.77 11.73 -4.74
CA TYR A 497 1.35 11.71 -6.14
C TYR A 497 0.73 13.04 -6.55
N LYS A 498 1.32 13.70 -7.56
CA LYS A 498 0.79 14.95 -8.13
C LYS A 498 -0.15 14.66 -9.30
N VAL A 499 -1.40 14.30 -9.00
CA VAL A 499 -2.44 14.13 -10.02
C VAL A 499 -2.86 15.50 -10.56
N ALA A 500 -2.56 15.77 -11.84
CA ALA A 500 -2.68 17.10 -12.45
C ALA A 500 -4.14 17.56 -12.70
N ARG A 501 -5.08 16.63 -12.86
CA ARG A 501 -6.52 16.91 -13.03
C ARG A 501 -7.28 16.42 -11.80
N GLN A 502 -7.73 17.33 -10.94
CA GLN A 502 -8.53 17.00 -9.76
C GLN A 502 -10.02 17.24 -10.04
N LEU A 503 -10.75 16.17 -10.37
CA LEU A 503 -12.20 16.18 -10.56
C LEU A 503 -12.89 16.28 -9.20
N GLN A 504 -13.64 17.37 -8.93
CA GLN A 504 -14.35 17.51 -7.66
C GLN A 504 -15.56 16.56 -7.64
N ILE A 505 -15.61 15.66 -6.64
CA ILE A 505 -16.68 14.68 -6.50
C ILE A 505 -17.76 15.21 -5.56
N LEU A 506 -19.00 15.29 -6.05
CA LEU A 506 -20.23 15.48 -5.27
C LEU A 506 -21.04 14.19 -5.34
N ASP A 507 -20.94 13.38 -4.29
CA ASP A 507 -21.50 12.03 -4.22
C ASP A 507 -22.92 12.03 -3.62
N PHE A 508 -23.65 10.91 -3.72
CA PHE A 508 -25.09 10.84 -3.41
C PHE A 508 -25.36 10.09 -2.08
N ALA A 509 -26.15 10.67 -1.18
CA ALA A 509 -26.61 10.00 0.04
C ALA A 509 -27.69 8.93 -0.26
N PRO A 510 -27.45 7.62 -0.05
CA PRO A 510 -28.37 6.56 -0.46
C PRO A 510 -29.63 6.46 0.42
N PHE A 511 -29.55 6.89 1.68
CA PHE A 511 -30.62 6.83 2.69
C PHE A 511 -30.93 8.21 3.26
N GLN A 512 -32.13 8.39 3.82
CA GLN A 512 -32.39 9.52 4.71
C GLN A 512 -31.77 9.24 6.08
N ILE A 513 -31.11 10.26 6.64
CA ILE A 513 -30.57 10.25 8.01
C ILE A 513 -31.33 11.31 8.85
N ASP A 514 -31.82 10.88 9.99
CA ASP A 514 -32.49 11.67 11.02
C ASP A 514 -31.57 11.83 12.24
N PHE A 515 -31.85 12.82 13.09
CA PHE A 515 -31.08 13.08 14.31
C PHE A 515 -32.02 13.27 15.52
N ARG A 516 -31.93 12.36 16.50
CA ARG A 516 -32.68 12.42 17.76
C ARG A 516 -31.83 13.00 18.89
N TYR A 517 -32.46 13.62 19.87
CA TYR A 517 -31.82 14.08 21.09
C TYR A 517 -32.79 14.12 22.28
N TRP A 518 -32.27 13.89 23.47
CA TRP A 518 -33.01 13.88 24.74
C TRP A 518 -32.56 15.06 25.61
N THR A 519 -33.49 15.64 26.38
CA THR A 519 -33.20 16.80 27.25
C THR A 519 -32.91 16.41 28.71
N SER A 520 -33.07 15.13 29.06
CA SER A 520 -32.58 14.52 30.31
C SER A 520 -31.87 13.20 30.00
N MET A 521 -31.13 12.64 30.97
CA MET A 521 -30.49 11.32 30.83
C MET A 521 -31.45 10.14 31.06
N ASP A 522 -32.69 10.37 31.51
CA ASP A 522 -33.66 9.32 31.85
C ASP A 522 -34.18 8.50 30.65
N GLY A 523 -33.79 8.86 29.42
CA GLY A 523 -33.96 8.05 28.20
C GLY A 523 -35.38 7.90 27.64
N ASN A 524 -36.42 8.23 28.43
CA ASN A 524 -37.83 8.08 28.06
C ASN A 524 -38.15 8.61 26.64
N GLU A 525 -38.82 7.78 25.83
CA GLU A 525 -39.18 8.12 24.44
C GLU A 525 -40.11 9.34 24.35
N SER A 526 -40.87 9.65 25.41
CA SER A 526 -41.74 10.83 25.50
C SER A 526 -41.00 12.16 25.39
N ASP A 527 -39.72 12.21 25.79
CA ASP A 527 -38.90 13.42 25.78
C ASP A 527 -37.93 13.50 24.58
N ALA A 528 -37.96 12.49 23.71
CA ALA A 528 -37.12 12.40 22.52
C ALA A 528 -37.56 13.40 21.44
N LYS A 529 -36.68 14.34 21.10
CA LYS A 529 -36.91 15.34 20.03
C LYS A 529 -36.13 14.94 18.79
N ALA A 530 -36.74 15.06 17.62
CA ALA A 530 -36.18 14.57 16.36
C ALA A 530 -36.09 15.67 15.30
N VAL A 531 -34.89 15.89 14.75
CA VAL A 531 -34.69 16.59 13.48
C VAL A 531 -34.81 15.56 12.37
N ARG A 532 -36.04 15.38 11.88
CA ARG A 532 -36.33 14.51 10.75
C ARG A 532 -35.75 15.06 9.46
N SER A 533 -35.27 14.18 8.58
CA SER A 533 -34.59 14.52 7.33
C SER A 533 -33.46 15.54 7.53
N LEU A 534 -32.54 15.21 8.45
CA LEU A 534 -31.31 15.98 8.62
C LEU A 534 -30.52 15.95 7.30
N PHE A 535 -30.35 14.76 6.72
CA PHE A 535 -29.85 14.56 5.36
C PHE A 535 -30.87 13.69 4.61
N PRO A 536 -31.67 14.23 3.66
CA PRO A 536 -32.57 13.43 2.84
C PRO A 536 -31.80 12.48 1.90
N ARG A 537 -32.49 11.44 1.37
CA ARG A 537 -31.98 10.65 0.24
C ARG A 537 -31.67 11.58 -0.94
N GLY A 538 -30.51 11.40 -1.57
CA GLY A 538 -30.03 12.29 -2.64
C GLY A 538 -29.54 13.67 -2.18
N HIS A 539 -29.19 13.82 -0.89
CA HIS A 539 -28.37 14.93 -0.43
C HIS A 539 -26.91 14.74 -0.91
N PRO A 540 -26.19 15.81 -1.33
CA PRO A 540 -24.77 15.71 -1.67
C PRO A 540 -23.89 15.33 -0.47
N ILE A 541 -22.82 14.59 -0.76
CA ILE A 541 -21.76 14.16 0.14
C ILE A 541 -20.40 14.67 -0.38
N PRO A 542 -19.49 15.18 0.47
CA PRO A 542 -19.64 15.42 1.91
C PRO A 542 -20.41 16.72 2.22
N PHE A 543 -21.07 16.80 3.37
CA PHE A 543 -21.81 17.99 3.78
C PHE A 543 -21.89 18.18 5.30
N THR A 544 -21.98 19.44 5.76
CA THR A 544 -22.10 19.79 7.18
C THR A 544 -23.32 20.69 7.40
N LYS A 545 -24.20 20.30 8.33
CA LYS A 545 -25.42 21.04 8.70
C LYS A 545 -25.31 21.47 10.17
N GLN A 546 -25.53 22.75 10.44
CA GLN A 546 -25.52 23.28 11.82
C GLN A 546 -26.94 23.31 12.39
N VAL A 547 -27.12 22.80 13.60
CA VAL A 547 -28.42 22.74 14.30
C VAL A 547 -28.28 23.45 15.65
N SER A 548 -29.15 24.41 15.93
CA SER A 548 -29.21 25.12 17.22
C SER A 548 -30.23 24.46 18.14
N ILE A 549 -29.78 23.88 19.26
CA ILE A 549 -30.65 23.17 20.21
C ILE A 549 -30.71 23.93 21.53
N ASN A 550 -31.93 24.12 22.05
CA ASN A 550 -32.13 24.61 23.41
C ASN A 550 -32.12 23.42 24.38
N CYS A 551 -31.32 23.48 25.44
CA CYS A 551 -31.22 22.44 26.46
C CYS A 551 -31.24 23.07 27.86
N GLN A 552 -31.58 22.27 28.87
CA GLN A 552 -31.80 22.74 30.24
C GLN A 552 -30.72 22.23 31.21
N SER A 553 -30.05 21.12 30.88
CA SER A 553 -29.05 20.43 31.71
C SER A 553 -28.00 19.72 30.84
N LEU A 554 -26.89 19.34 31.46
CA LEU A 554 -25.95 18.33 30.95
C LEU A 554 -25.74 17.26 32.03
N PRO A 555 -25.39 16.01 31.68
CA PRO A 555 -25.18 15.51 30.31
C PRO A 555 -26.48 15.37 29.51
N MET A 556 -26.34 15.24 28.18
CA MET A 556 -27.45 14.90 27.29
C MET A 556 -27.07 13.75 26.35
N ILE A 557 -28.08 13.13 25.74
CA ILE A 557 -27.91 12.07 24.74
C ILE A 557 -28.37 12.61 23.37
N ALA A 558 -27.64 12.27 22.33
CA ALA A 558 -28.01 12.46 20.93
C ALA A 558 -27.81 11.16 20.14
N ALA A 559 -28.60 10.92 19.11
CA ALA A 559 -28.51 9.75 18.24
C ALA A 559 -28.62 10.13 16.76
N PHE A 560 -28.03 9.31 15.90
CA PHE A 560 -28.38 9.28 14.49
C PHE A 560 -29.20 8.02 14.21
N ASP A 561 -30.16 8.15 13.30
CA ASP A 561 -30.95 7.04 12.76
C ASP A 561 -31.00 7.17 11.23
N TYR A 562 -31.13 6.07 10.50
CA TYR A 562 -31.50 6.12 9.08
C TYR A 562 -32.84 5.46 8.83
N VAL A 563 -33.51 5.91 7.77
CA VAL A 563 -34.70 5.24 7.23
C VAL A 563 -34.23 4.26 6.17
N ASN A 564 -34.50 2.97 6.37
CA ASN A 564 -34.11 1.91 5.43
C ASN A 564 -35.07 1.80 4.23
N ASP A 565 -34.74 0.94 3.25
CA ASP A 565 -35.53 0.72 2.03
C ASP A 565 -36.98 0.26 2.29
N ALA A 566 -37.27 -0.25 3.50
CA ALA A 566 -38.60 -0.67 3.95
C ALA A 566 -39.33 0.39 4.81
N ASN A 567 -38.85 1.65 4.81
CA ASN A 567 -39.32 2.76 5.64
C ASN A 567 -39.25 2.51 7.17
N GLN A 568 -38.41 1.57 7.61
CA GLN A 568 -38.17 1.32 9.04
C GLN A 568 -37.03 2.22 9.53
N ILE A 569 -37.17 2.75 10.75
CA ILE A 569 -36.12 3.51 11.42
C ILE A 569 -35.10 2.51 12.00
N VAL A 570 -33.83 2.65 11.59
CA VAL A 570 -32.72 1.85 12.09
C VAL A 570 -31.70 2.77 12.77
N PRO A 571 -31.45 2.60 14.08
CA PRO A 571 -30.52 3.47 14.79
C PRO A 571 -29.07 3.17 14.41
N ILE A 572 -28.28 4.23 14.24
CA ILE A 572 -26.86 4.19 13.87
C ILE A 572 -25.98 4.16 15.12
N GLY A 573 -26.33 4.93 16.13
CA GLY A 573 -25.56 5.01 17.38
C GLY A 573 -25.95 6.21 18.23
N GLU A 574 -25.61 6.12 19.51
CA GLU A 574 -25.91 7.11 20.55
C GLU A 574 -24.64 7.74 21.11
N TYR A 575 -24.72 9.03 21.41
CA TYR A 575 -23.62 9.89 21.81
C TYR A 575 -24.00 10.68 23.05
N LYS A 576 -23.21 10.51 24.11
CA LYS A 576 -23.29 11.28 25.35
C LYS A 576 -22.49 12.57 25.18
N ILE A 577 -23.10 13.70 25.53
CA ILE A 577 -22.49 15.02 25.42
C ILE A 577 -22.40 15.62 26.83
N TYR A 578 -21.23 16.14 27.20
CA TYR A 578 -20.97 16.68 28.54
C TYR A 578 -19.94 17.82 28.55
N SER A 579 -19.86 18.51 29.69
CA SER A 579 -18.85 19.52 30.00
C SER A 579 -17.94 19.00 31.10
N GLU A 580 -16.62 19.19 30.96
CA GLU A 580 -15.65 18.98 32.04
C GLU A 580 -15.58 20.17 33.02
N ARG A 581 -16.05 21.35 32.60
CA ARG A 581 -16.13 22.52 33.46
C ARG A 581 -17.49 22.58 34.16
N ASN A 582 -17.46 22.73 35.49
CA ASN A 582 -18.65 22.90 36.35
C ASN A 582 -19.24 24.33 36.34
N ASP A 583 -18.64 25.27 35.59
CA ASP A 583 -19.07 26.69 35.52
C ASP A 583 -20.15 26.96 34.44
N VAL A 584 -20.40 25.98 33.57
CA VAL A 584 -21.25 26.09 32.38
C VAL A 584 -22.74 26.01 32.74
N SER A 585 -23.31 27.12 33.23
CA SER A 585 -24.78 27.24 33.38
C SER A 585 -25.45 27.44 32.01
N ILE A 586 -26.19 26.42 31.57
CA ILE A 586 -26.78 26.34 30.22
C ILE A 586 -28.20 26.92 30.15
N GLN A 587 -28.80 27.30 31.29
CA GLN A 587 -30.22 27.64 31.49
C GLN A 587 -30.82 28.72 30.55
N LYS A 588 -30.02 29.42 29.73
CA LYS A 588 -30.49 30.34 28.67
C LYS A 588 -29.75 30.21 27.32
N ASN A 589 -28.78 29.30 27.19
CA ASN A 589 -27.83 29.28 26.07
C ASN A 589 -28.13 28.13 25.09
N LYS A 590 -28.22 28.45 23.79
CA LYS A 590 -28.42 27.45 22.72
C LYS A 590 -27.09 26.76 22.39
N LEU A 591 -27.10 25.43 22.38
CA LEU A 591 -26.01 24.63 21.84
C LEU A 591 -26.00 24.70 20.32
N GLN A 592 -24.82 24.73 19.73
CA GLN A 592 -24.58 24.66 18.29
C GLN A 592 -23.94 23.32 17.96
N PHE A 593 -24.73 22.42 17.37
CA PHE A 593 -24.28 21.14 16.85
C PHE A 593 -23.84 21.32 15.41
N ARG A 594 -22.60 20.94 15.06
CA ARG A 594 -22.18 20.75 13.67
C ARG A 594 -22.23 19.26 13.37
N LEU A 595 -23.28 18.86 12.66
CA LEU A 595 -23.52 17.48 12.24
C LEU A 595 -23.01 17.34 10.80
N ARG A 596 -22.20 16.31 10.52
CA ARG A 596 -21.53 16.14 9.24
C ARG A 596 -21.77 14.75 8.68
N LEU A 597 -22.08 14.69 7.39
CA LEU A 597 -21.96 13.50 6.57
C LEU A 597 -20.58 13.55 5.91
N ASP A 598 -19.72 12.62 6.30
CA ASP A 598 -18.28 12.65 5.99
C ASP A 598 -17.99 12.22 4.52
N PRO A 599 -16.74 12.32 4.03
CA PRO A 599 -16.38 11.91 2.67
C PRO A 599 -16.51 10.41 2.36
N ASN A 600 -16.82 9.57 3.36
CA ASN A 600 -17.07 8.13 3.22
C ASN A 600 -18.57 7.78 3.20
N GLY A 601 -19.44 8.76 3.47
CA GLY A 601 -20.88 8.57 3.64
C GLY A 601 -21.30 8.12 5.03
N VAL A 602 -20.52 8.49 6.06
CA VAL A 602 -20.74 8.15 7.47
C VAL A 602 -21.16 9.40 8.26
N ALA A 603 -22.18 9.26 9.13
CA ALA A 603 -22.69 10.35 9.97
C ALA A 603 -21.83 10.54 11.24
N VAL A 604 -21.44 11.78 11.50
CA VAL A 604 -20.62 12.16 12.68
C VAL A 604 -21.05 13.50 13.29
N ILE A 605 -20.94 13.61 14.61
CA ILE A 605 -21.00 14.89 15.33
C ILE A 605 -19.60 15.50 15.28
N HIS A 606 -19.39 16.53 14.46
CA HIS A 606 -18.07 17.13 14.25
C HIS A 606 -17.63 18.03 15.41
N SER A 607 -18.57 18.76 16.01
CA SER A 607 -18.34 19.59 17.19
C SER A 607 -19.66 20.04 17.79
N VAL A 608 -19.76 20.05 19.12
CA VAL A 608 -20.83 20.73 19.85
C VAL A 608 -20.21 21.90 20.61
N SER A 609 -20.83 23.09 20.55
CA SER A 609 -20.33 24.28 21.24
C SER A 609 -21.44 25.12 21.85
N VAL A 610 -21.14 25.79 22.96
CA VAL A 610 -22.02 26.73 23.67
C VAL A 610 -21.36 28.10 23.70
N THR A 611 -22.10 29.15 23.37
CA THR A 611 -21.64 30.54 23.49
C THR A 611 -22.21 31.14 24.78
N ILE A 612 -21.36 31.82 25.57
CA ILE A 612 -21.71 32.39 26.87
C ILE A 612 -21.21 33.84 26.95
N ASP A 613 -22.02 34.74 27.49
CA ASP A 613 -21.61 36.11 27.82
C ASP A 613 -20.65 36.10 29.02
N ALA A 614 -19.45 36.66 28.85
CA ALA A 614 -18.42 36.66 29.89
C ALA A 614 -18.80 37.58 31.07
N LYS A 615 -19.07 37.00 32.25
CA LYS A 615 -19.28 37.76 33.49
C LYS A 615 -18.03 38.55 33.86
N LYS A 616 -18.19 39.85 34.15
CA LYS A 616 -17.17 40.63 34.86
C LYS A 616 -17.19 40.25 36.34
N ASN A 617 -16.08 39.73 36.86
CA ASN A 617 -15.85 39.69 38.30
C ASN A 617 -14.99 40.88 38.72
N GLY A 618 -15.44 41.61 39.73
CA GLY A 618 -14.77 42.71 40.42
C GLY A 618 -15.53 42.97 41.72
N PRO A 619 -14.87 43.16 42.88
CA PRO A 619 -15.52 43.17 44.18
C PRO A 619 -16.17 44.52 44.52
N ASN A 620 -17.15 44.46 45.44
CA ASN A 620 -17.73 45.51 46.29
C ASN A 620 -17.98 46.91 45.66
N ASP A 621 -19.23 47.39 45.74
CA ASP A 621 -19.62 48.05 46.99
C ASP A 621 -21.14 48.01 47.26
N SER A 622 -21.59 48.60 48.37
CA SER A 622 -22.88 48.31 49.02
C SER A 622 -23.87 49.49 49.02
N GLN A 623 -25.18 49.17 49.17
CA GLN A 623 -26.31 50.06 49.48
C GLN A 623 -26.66 51.09 48.37
N SER A 624 -27.93 51.32 48.05
CA SER A 624 -29.04 51.59 48.97
C SER A 624 -30.42 51.21 48.40
N ASP A 625 -31.41 51.14 49.29
CA ASP A 625 -32.85 51.02 49.03
C ASP A 625 -33.38 52.29 48.27
N ASP A 626 -34.59 52.40 47.73
CA ASP A 626 -35.86 52.14 48.44
C ASP A 626 -37.12 52.00 47.55
N THR A 627 -38.12 51.29 48.13
CA THR A 627 -39.60 51.30 47.98
C THR A 627 -40.38 51.60 46.66
N ASP A 628 -41.29 50.65 46.38
CA ASP A 628 -42.75 50.82 46.17
C ASP A 628 -43.48 50.93 44.79
N THR A 629 -44.02 49.76 44.39
CA THR A 629 -45.46 49.43 44.45
C THR A 629 -46.45 49.88 43.34
N SER A 630 -47.14 48.85 42.79
CA SER A 630 -48.47 48.85 42.13
C SER A 630 -48.63 49.51 40.74
N SER A 631 -49.61 49.12 39.91
CA SER A 631 -50.31 47.82 39.70
C SER A 631 -51.14 47.90 38.40
N ASN A 632 -51.68 46.75 37.93
CA ASN A 632 -52.79 46.63 36.98
C ASN A 632 -52.59 47.16 35.53
N GLN A 633 -53.38 46.75 34.53
CA GLN A 633 -53.92 45.42 34.17
C GLN A 633 -54.50 45.52 32.73
N ASN A 634 -54.62 44.39 32.02
CA ASN A 634 -55.52 44.18 30.86
C ASN A 634 -55.23 45.03 29.58
N SER A 635 -55.72 44.69 28.37
CA SER A 635 -56.03 43.37 27.76
C SER A 635 -56.25 43.51 26.24
N ALA A 636 -55.79 42.53 25.47
CA ALA A 636 -56.27 42.05 24.16
C ALA A 636 -56.91 43.02 23.10
N GLN A 637 -56.19 43.15 21.97
CA GLN A 637 -56.64 42.84 20.58
C GLN A 637 -57.67 43.78 19.88
N PRO A 638 -58.06 43.55 18.60
CA PRO A 638 -57.22 43.77 17.40
C PRO A 638 -57.97 44.46 16.22
N MET A 639 -57.24 44.83 15.14
CA MET A 639 -57.67 45.06 13.72
C MET A 639 -56.55 45.88 13.00
N GLU A 640 -56.55 46.09 11.68
CA GLU A 640 -56.58 45.25 10.46
C GLU A 640 -56.35 46.19 9.25
N THR A 641 -55.95 45.67 8.08
CA THR A 641 -55.90 46.34 6.73
C THR A 641 -55.04 47.63 6.56
N ASP A 642 -54.52 48.04 5.39
CA ASP A 642 -54.42 47.37 4.07
C ASP A 642 -53.21 47.84 3.21
N ASP A 643 -53.01 47.12 2.08
CA ASP A 643 -52.41 47.45 0.76
C ASP A 643 -51.07 48.22 0.54
N SER A 644 -50.14 47.55 -0.17
CA SER A 644 -49.59 47.78 -1.53
C SER A 644 -49.51 49.21 -2.18
N PRO A 645 -48.71 49.46 -3.27
CA PRO A 645 -47.91 48.53 -4.10
C PRO A 645 -46.47 49.02 -4.48
N ALA A 646 -45.80 48.32 -5.42
CA ALA A 646 -44.58 48.70 -6.18
C ALA A 646 -44.97 49.04 -7.66
N PRO A 647 -44.09 49.19 -8.70
CA PRO A 647 -42.62 48.99 -8.81
C PRO A 647 -41.78 50.15 -9.50
N PRO A 648 -41.09 50.02 -10.67
CA PRO A 648 -39.60 50.16 -10.80
C PRO A 648 -39.19 51.24 -11.87
N PRO A 649 -38.08 51.20 -12.68
CA PRO A 649 -36.80 50.42 -12.69
C PRO A 649 -35.51 51.28 -12.97
N ALA A 650 -34.41 50.62 -13.41
CA ALA A 650 -33.27 51.13 -14.24
C ALA A 650 -32.15 51.99 -13.58
N ASP A 651 -30.89 52.02 -14.06
CA ASP A 651 -30.03 51.00 -14.74
C ASP A 651 -28.54 51.49 -14.78
N ASN A 652 -27.62 50.68 -15.32
CA ASN A 652 -26.29 51.01 -15.90
C ASN A 652 -25.04 51.35 -15.04
N ASN A 653 -24.13 50.37 -15.05
CA ASN A 653 -22.72 50.41 -15.51
C ASN A 653 -21.51 51.04 -14.74
N GLU A 654 -20.45 50.21 -14.74
CA GLU A 654 -19.04 50.49 -15.09
C GLU A 654 -17.91 50.74 -14.05
N ASN A 655 -17.10 49.67 -13.90
CA ASN A 655 -15.65 49.58 -14.18
C ASN A 655 -14.55 49.96 -13.14
N SER A 656 -13.70 48.94 -12.91
CA SER A 656 -12.22 48.97 -12.98
C SER A 656 -11.31 49.26 -11.76
N THR A 657 -10.74 48.16 -11.26
CA THR A 657 -9.29 47.92 -10.99
C THR A 657 -8.49 48.67 -9.90
N ASN A 658 -8.07 47.86 -8.91
CA ASN A 658 -6.70 47.65 -8.40
C ASN A 658 -5.93 48.66 -7.50
N ASN A 659 -5.22 48.02 -6.55
CA ASN A 659 -3.94 48.36 -5.90
C ASN A 659 -3.86 49.41 -4.75
N LYS A 660 -3.71 48.85 -3.54
CA LYS A 660 -2.77 49.17 -2.45
C LYS A 660 -1.84 50.40 -2.62
N GLU A 661 -1.70 51.17 -1.53
CA GLU A 661 -0.43 51.25 -0.76
C GLU A 661 -0.65 51.77 0.69
N GLN A 662 0.41 52.03 1.46
CA GLN A 662 0.39 52.18 2.94
C GLN A 662 0.84 53.55 3.46
N GLN A 663 0.21 54.02 4.55
CA GLN A 663 0.77 54.93 5.59
C GLN A 663 1.22 56.35 5.13
N ASP A 664 1.38 57.37 6.00
CA ASP A 664 1.30 57.45 7.47
C ASP A 664 0.79 58.85 7.94
N GLY A 665 0.59 59.05 9.24
CA GLY A 665 0.50 60.38 9.89
C GLY A 665 -0.79 61.20 9.62
N SER A 666 -1.87 61.09 10.41
CA SER A 666 -2.07 61.56 11.80
C SER A 666 -2.63 62.97 11.94
N ASP A 667 -3.89 63.09 12.37
CA ASP A 667 -4.37 64.21 13.19
C ASP A 667 -5.55 63.77 14.09
N GLN A 668 -5.84 64.48 15.18
CA GLN A 668 -6.82 64.09 16.21
C GLN A 668 -7.99 65.07 16.35
N LYS A 669 -9.24 64.56 16.39
CA LYS A 669 -10.29 65.03 17.33
C LYS A 669 -11.56 64.17 17.42
N ALA A 670 -11.93 63.88 18.67
CA ALA A 670 -13.28 63.74 19.25
C ALA A 670 -14.36 62.84 18.60
N ASP A 671 -14.65 61.74 19.33
CA ASP A 671 -16.00 61.26 19.70
C ASP A 671 -17.02 60.84 18.63
N ASP A 672 -16.70 59.73 17.96
CA ASP A 672 -17.70 58.81 17.36
C ASP A 672 -18.19 57.79 18.41
N LYS A 673 -19.51 57.73 18.66
CA LYS A 673 -20.11 57.06 19.84
C LYS A 673 -20.35 55.56 19.65
N LYS A 674 -19.27 54.81 19.35
CA LYS A 674 -19.31 53.36 19.06
C LYS A 674 -19.93 52.51 20.17
N SER A 675 -21.02 51.82 19.84
CA SER A 675 -21.62 50.79 20.68
C SER A 675 -20.69 49.58 20.83
N LYS A 676 -20.28 49.27 22.07
CA LYS A 676 -19.41 48.13 22.37
C LYS A 676 -20.20 46.82 22.26
N LYS A 677 -19.85 45.96 21.30
CA LYS A 677 -20.30 44.55 21.31
C LYS A 677 -19.74 43.83 22.56
N PRO A 678 -20.50 42.93 23.20
CA PRO A 678 -20.02 42.16 24.35
C PRO A 678 -18.90 41.18 23.97
N LYS A 679 -18.07 40.80 24.94
CA LYS A 679 -17.13 39.68 24.79
C LYS A 679 -17.85 38.37 25.13
N THR A 680 -18.14 37.58 24.10
CA THR A 680 -18.68 36.22 24.22
C THR A 680 -17.56 35.18 24.21
N GLU A 681 -17.55 34.23 25.16
CA GLU A 681 -16.71 33.04 25.11
C GLU A 681 -17.47 31.91 24.39
N THR A 682 -16.76 31.06 23.62
CA THR A 682 -17.34 29.86 23.02
C THR A 682 -16.62 28.63 23.56
N ILE A 683 -17.35 27.82 24.31
CA ILE A 683 -16.88 26.58 24.94
C ILE A 683 -17.28 25.41 24.03
N TYR A 684 -16.33 24.52 23.75
CA TYR A 684 -16.61 23.25 23.07
C TYR A 684 -16.93 22.17 24.13
N LEU A 685 -17.91 21.33 23.85
CA LEU A 685 -18.31 20.20 24.70
C LEU A 685 -17.68 18.90 24.21
N GLN A 686 -17.47 17.96 25.13
CA GLN A 686 -17.04 16.61 24.80
C GLN A 686 -18.21 15.79 24.24
N VAL A 687 -17.88 14.87 23.34
CA VAL A 687 -18.83 13.95 22.69
C VAL A 687 -18.25 12.54 22.77
N GLU A 688 -18.89 11.68 23.55
CA GLU A 688 -18.50 10.31 23.83
C GLU A 688 -19.52 9.35 23.20
N PRO A 689 -19.14 8.43 22.30
CA PRO A 689 -20.07 7.43 21.79
C PRO A 689 -20.43 6.43 22.91
N ILE A 690 -21.73 6.28 23.19
CA ILE A 690 -22.24 5.25 24.10
C ILE A 690 -22.16 3.89 23.40
N TRP A 691 -22.63 3.84 22.15
CA TRP A 691 -22.49 2.71 21.24
C TRP A 691 -22.68 3.20 19.79
N VAL A 692 -22.04 2.53 18.83
CA VAL A 692 -22.20 2.81 17.40
C VAL A 692 -22.29 1.48 16.65
N ARG A 693 -23.36 1.29 15.89
CA ARG A 693 -23.68 0.05 15.19
C ARG A 693 -22.62 -0.26 14.13
N GLY A 694 -22.08 -1.49 14.16
CA GLY A 694 -21.03 -1.91 13.22
C GLY A 694 -19.74 -1.10 13.32
N LYS A 695 -19.47 -0.46 14.47
CA LYS A 695 -18.15 0.07 14.81
C LYS A 695 -17.63 -0.66 16.04
N LEU A 696 -16.43 -1.21 15.94
CA LEU A 696 -15.72 -1.82 17.05
C LEU A 696 -15.04 -0.77 17.94
N THR A 697 -14.79 -1.16 19.18
CA THR A 697 -13.88 -0.43 20.08
C THR A 697 -12.43 -0.69 19.71
N ASP A 698 -11.53 0.26 20.02
CA ASP A 698 -10.10 0.15 19.67
C ASP A 698 -9.45 -1.08 20.35
N THR A 699 -9.96 -1.50 21.51
CA THR A 699 -9.58 -2.74 22.22
C THR A 699 -10.05 -4.01 21.50
N GLU A 700 -11.24 -4.02 20.90
CA GLU A 700 -11.71 -5.14 20.06
C GLU A 700 -10.94 -5.22 18.75
N ILE A 701 -10.66 -4.08 18.10
CA ILE A 701 -9.84 -4.01 16.89
C ILE A 701 -8.44 -4.58 17.17
N GLN A 702 -7.80 -4.18 18.28
CA GLN A 702 -6.50 -4.71 18.68
C GLN A 702 -6.56 -6.23 18.96
N LYS A 703 -7.56 -6.70 19.71
CA LYS A 703 -7.77 -8.14 19.99
C LYS A 703 -7.97 -8.96 18.70
N PHE A 704 -8.78 -8.48 17.77
CA PHE A 704 -8.99 -9.18 16.50
C PHE A 704 -7.78 -9.12 15.58
N ARG A 705 -6.99 -8.04 15.64
CA ARG A 705 -5.71 -7.92 14.93
C ARG A 705 -4.64 -8.87 15.48
N GLU A 706 -4.61 -9.10 16.79
CA GLU A 706 -3.76 -10.13 17.42
C GLU A 706 -4.18 -11.54 16.98
N ILE A 707 -5.47 -11.84 16.98
CA ILE A 707 -6.01 -13.11 16.47
C ILE A 707 -5.65 -13.30 14.98
N GLU A 708 -5.85 -12.29 14.14
CA GLU A 708 -5.49 -12.36 12.72
C GLU A 708 -3.97 -12.52 12.51
N SER A 709 -3.15 -11.82 13.30
CA SER A 709 -1.68 -11.97 13.26
C SER A 709 -1.22 -13.39 13.66
N ASN A 710 -1.89 -14.01 14.65
CA ASN A 710 -1.61 -15.39 15.05
C ASN A 710 -2.01 -16.39 13.96
N LEU A 711 -3.16 -16.18 13.30
CA LEU A 711 -3.60 -17.00 12.18
C LEU A 711 -2.66 -16.85 10.96
N ILE A 712 -2.24 -15.63 10.61
CA ILE A 712 -1.23 -15.37 9.57
C ILE A 712 0.09 -16.10 9.88
N LEU A 713 0.53 -16.10 11.14
CA LEU A 713 1.73 -16.79 11.57
C LEU A 713 1.56 -18.33 11.50
N ALA A 714 0.38 -18.86 11.83
CA ALA A 714 0.08 -20.28 11.66
C ALA A 714 0.08 -20.70 10.18
N ASP A 715 -0.64 -19.96 9.32
CA ASP A 715 -0.67 -20.17 7.86
C ASP A 715 0.76 -20.14 7.27
N LYS A 716 1.56 -19.16 7.66
CA LYS A 716 2.97 -19.03 7.23
C LYS A 716 3.83 -20.19 7.73
N ASN A 717 3.71 -20.57 9.00
CA ASN A 717 4.49 -21.67 9.58
C ASN A 717 4.12 -23.03 8.95
N TRP A 718 2.85 -23.24 8.60
CA TRP A 718 2.43 -24.43 7.86
C TRP A 718 2.99 -24.43 6.44
N LYS A 719 2.92 -23.30 5.74
CA LYS A 719 3.54 -23.17 4.42
C LYS A 719 5.05 -23.43 4.46
N GLU A 720 5.80 -22.81 5.37
CA GLU A 720 7.26 -23.02 5.44
C GLU A 720 7.66 -24.46 5.78
N LYS A 721 6.87 -25.20 6.56
CA LYS A 721 7.04 -26.66 6.74
C LYS A 721 6.81 -27.42 5.43
N THR A 722 5.73 -27.09 4.71
CA THR A 722 5.36 -27.74 3.45
C THR A 722 6.40 -27.48 2.37
N ASP A 723 6.81 -26.22 2.18
CA ASP A 723 7.86 -25.83 1.24
C ASP A 723 9.19 -26.53 1.56
N ALA A 724 9.55 -26.68 2.85
CA ALA A 724 10.77 -27.39 3.26
C ALA A 724 10.69 -28.92 3.05
N LYS A 725 9.53 -29.56 3.25
CA LYS A 725 9.29 -30.96 2.89
C LYS A 725 9.45 -31.14 1.38
N ASN A 726 8.76 -30.30 0.59
CA ASN A 726 8.78 -30.36 -0.86
C ASN A 726 10.21 -30.15 -1.42
N ALA A 727 11.01 -29.27 -0.83
CA ALA A 727 12.40 -29.04 -1.24
C ALA A 727 13.36 -30.21 -0.91
N LEU A 728 13.02 -31.06 0.07
CA LEU A 728 13.73 -32.32 0.31
C LEU A 728 13.29 -33.38 -0.71
N GLU A 729 12.00 -33.47 -0.98
CA GLU A 729 11.40 -34.40 -1.95
C GLU A 729 11.90 -34.13 -3.38
N GLU A 730 11.85 -32.86 -3.83
CA GLU A 730 12.39 -32.39 -5.11
C GLU A 730 13.88 -32.73 -5.25
N TYR A 731 14.69 -32.46 -4.21
CA TYR A 731 16.11 -32.80 -4.19
C TYR A 731 16.35 -34.31 -4.33
N ILE A 732 15.51 -35.16 -3.72
CA ILE A 732 15.68 -36.61 -3.80
C ILE A 732 15.44 -37.11 -5.23
N TYR A 733 14.35 -36.69 -5.88
CA TYR A 733 14.08 -37.04 -7.27
C TYR A 733 15.11 -36.44 -8.23
N GLU A 734 15.49 -35.16 -8.04
CA GLU A 734 16.50 -34.47 -8.87
C GLU A 734 17.87 -35.18 -8.82
N TRP A 735 18.30 -35.66 -7.66
CA TRP A 735 19.58 -36.36 -7.53
C TRP A 735 19.52 -37.83 -7.94
N ARG A 736 18.37 -38.51 -7.82
CA ARG A 736 18.19 -39.83 -8.41
C ARG A 736 18.35 -39.79 -9.93
N ASP A 737 17.60 -38.93 -10.62
CA ASP A 737 17.68 -38.75 -12.08
C ASP A 737 19.10 -38.40 -12.55
N LYS A 738 19.77 -37.45 -11.87
CA LYS A 738 21.16 -37.07 -12.18
C LYS A 738 22.16 -38.22 -12.05
N LEU A 739 21.98 -39.12 -11.08
CA LEU A 739 22.86 -40.28 -10.89
C LEU A 739 22.53 -41.42 -11.86
N GLU A 740 21.25 -41.65 -12.17
CA GLU A 740 20.83 -42.68 -13.12
C GLU A 740 21.17 -42.29 -14.58
N GLY A 741 21.02 -41.01 -14.93
CA GLY A 741 21.37 -40.46 -16.24
C GLY A 741 22.87 -40.38 -16.57
N GLY A 742 23.75 -40.85 -15.68
CA GLY A 742 25.19 -41.04 -15.94
C GLY A 742 26.05 -39.77 -16.09
N GLY A 743 25.43 -38.59 -16.25
CA GLY A 743 26.11 -37.29 -16.50
C GLY A 743 26.96 -36.75 -15.34
N TYR A 744 27.08 -37.51 -14.25
CA TYR A 744 27.92 -37.22 -13.09
C TYR A 744 28.93 -38.35 -12.77
N ASP A 745 28.82 -39.52 -13.40
CA ASP A 745 29.63 -40.70 -13.09
C ASP A 745 31.16 -40.49 -13.17
N PRO A 746 31.71 -39.63 -14.06
CA PRO A 746 33.14 -39.30 -14.01
C PRO A 746 33.61 -38.65 -12.70
N PHE A 747 32.70 -38.10 -11.89
CA PHE A 747 32.99 -37.29 -10.70
C PHE A 747 32.63 -37.96 -9.37
N VAL A 748 32.22 -39.23 -9.39
CA VAL A 748 31.81 -40.02 -8.20
C VAL A 748 32.49 -41.39 -8.26
N GLU A 749 32.94 -41.93 -7.12
CA GLU A 749 33.40 -43.33 -7.08
C GLU A 749 32.15 -44.26 -7.12
N ALA A 750 32.29 -45.50 -7.61
CA ALA A 750 31.15 -46.40 -7.75
C ALA A 750 30.48 -46.71 -6.39
N ASP A 751 31.29 -46.92 -5.36
CA ASP A 751 30.83 -47.21 -4.00
C ASP A 751 30.09 -45.97 -3.43
N ASP A 752 30.68 -44.78 -3.49
CA ASP A 752 30.04 -43.49 -3.14
C ASP A 752 28.67 -43.32 -3.82
N LYS A 753 28.57 -43.65 -5.12
CA LYS A 753 27.32 -43.58 -5.88
C LYS A 753 26.26 -44.54 -5.34
N THR A 754 26.63 -45.77 -4.97
CA THR A 754 25.68 -46.72 -4.35
C THR A 754 25.23 -46.29 -2.95
N VAL A 755 26.14 -45.72 -2.16
CA VAL A 755 25.81 -45.18 -0.82
C VAL A 755 24.84 -44.00 -0.94
N PHE A 756 25.12 -43.04 -1.84
CA PHE A 756 24.24 -41.90 -2.05
C PHE A 756 22.85 -42.33 -2.59
N MET A 757 22.79 -43.27 -3.53
CA MET A 757 21.51 -43.85 -4.00
C MET A 757 20.72 -44.57 -2.89
N THR A 758 21.42 -45.20 -1.94
CA THR A 758 20.80 -45.84 -0.77
C THR A 758 20.24 -44.78 0.19
N ASP A 759 21.02 -43.74 0.52
CA ASP A 759 20.58 -42.63 1.38
C ASP A 759 19.42 -41.84 0.78
N LEU A 760 19.39 -41.61 -0.54
CA LEU A 760 18.28 -40.99 -1.26
C LEU A 760 16.99 -41.81 -1.10
N SER A 761 17.09 -43.13 -1.32
CA SER A 761 15.94 -44.05 -1.22
C SER A 761 15.47 -44.23 0.23
N ALA A 762 16.38 -44.18 1.21
CA ALA A 762 16.03 -44.12 2.63
C ALA A 762 15.38 -42.78 3.03
N GLY A 763 15.72 -41.68 2.35
CA GLY A 763 15.07 -40.37 2.51
C GLY A 763 13.64 -40.36 1.98
N GLU A 764 13.42 -40.95 0.81
CA GLU A 764 12.09 -41.16 0.19
C GLU A 764 11.21 -42.07 1.06
N GLN A 765 11.71 -43.24 1.46
CA GLN A 765 11.01 -44.15 2.36
C GLN A 765 10.65 -43.46 3.69
N TRP A 766 11.56 -42.67 4.26
CA TRP A 766 11.27 -41.90 5.48
C TRP A 766 10.16 -40.86 5.27
N LEU A 767 10.11 -40.18 4.10
CA LEU A 767 9.03 -39.23 3.78
C LEU A 767 7.67 -39.93 3.74
N TYR A 768 7.55 -41.06 3.03
CA TYR A 768 6.31 -41.84 2.98
C TYR A 768 5.90 -42.34 4.37
N GLU A 769 6.84 -42.86 5.17
CA GLU A 769 6.57 -43.23 6.56
C GLU A 769 6.06 -42.06 7.41
N GLN A 770 6.43 -40.81 7.12
CA GLN A 770 5.90 -39.66 7.85
C GLN A 770 4.48 -39.30 7.39
N GLU A 771 4.15 -39.51 6.10
CA GLU A 771 2.80 -39.30 5.56
C GLU A 771 1.81 -40.35 6.08
N ASP A 772 2.17 -41.64 6.03
CA ASP A 772 1.33 -42.75 6.52
C ASP A 772 1.02 -42.64 8.02
N ASN A 773 1.99 -42.16 8.81
CA ASN A 773 1.78 -41.89 10.24
C ASN A 773 1.10 -40.53 10.52
N GLY A 774 0.86 -39.69 9.49
CA GLY A 774 0.28 -38.35 9.64
C GLY A 774 1.17 -37.31 10.34
N VAL A 775 2.49 -37.56 10.43
CA VAL A 775 3.43 -36.76 11.24
C VAL A 775 4.14 -35.70 10.38
N VAL A 776 3.66 -34.46 10.42
CA VAL A 776 4.35 -33.32 9.81
C VAL A 776 5.34 -32.69 10.80
N HIS A 777 6.64 -32.90 10.53
CA HIS A 777 7.74 -32.45 11.38
C HIS A 777 7.91 -30.92 11.40
N SER A 778 8.85 -30.44 12.23
CA SER A 778 9.29 -29.05 12.14
C SER A 778 10.14 -28.83 10.88
N LYS A 779 10.10 -27.61 10.34
CA LYS A 779 10.88 -27.15 9.19
C LYS A 779 12.35 -27.58 9.27
N SER A 780 12.95 -27.42 10.46
CA SER A 780 14.36 -27.76 10.75
C SER A 780 14.70 -29.22 10.49
N VAL A 781 13.78 -30.17 10.64
CA VAL A 781 14.06 -31.61 10.41
C VAL A 781 14.22 -31.90 8.92
N TYR A 782 13.40 -31.27 8.07
CA TYR A 782 13.52 -31.38 6.62
C TYR A 782 14.78 -30.64 6.12
N GLU A 783 15.03 -29.43 6.64
CA GLU A 783 16.23 -28.64 6.29
C GLU A 783 17.53 -29.32 6.74
N GLU A 784 17.61 -29.91 7.93
CA GLU A 784 18.79 -30.65 8.42
C GLU A 784 19.07 -31.89 7.57
N ARG A 785 18.04 -32.66 7.21
CA ARG A 785 18.17 -33.83 6.32
C ARG A 785 18.65 -33.43 4.92
N LEU A 786 18.05 -32.39 4.35
CA LEU A 786 18.42 -31.84 3.05
C LEU A 786 19.86 -31.32 3.06
N GLN A 787 20.26 -30.60 4.12
CA GLN A 787 21.60 -30.06 4.26
C GLN A 787 22.64 -31.17 4.46
N LYS A 788 22.35 -32.19 5.29
CA LYS A 788 23.20 -33.38 5.44
C LYS A 788 23.45 -34.08 4.10
N MET A 789 22.39 -34.34 3.31
CA MET A 789 22.55 -34.95 1.99
C MET A 789 23.37 -34.06 1.02
N LYS A 790 23.26 -32.73 1.14
CA LYS A 790 24.03 -31.77 0.35
C LYS A 790 25.51 -31.77 0.72
N ASP A 791 25.82 -31.71 2.01
CA ASP A 791 27.20 -31.67 2.55
C ASP A 791 27.92 -33.01 2.37
N SER A 792 27.25 -34.14 2.61
CA SER A 792 27.84 -35.48 2.47
C SER A 792 28.11 -35.88 1.01
N TYR A 793 27.28 -35.44 0.05
CA TYR A 793 27.35 -35.93 -1.33
C TYR A 793 27.37 -34.81 -2.38
N SER A 794 26.24 -34.13 -2.63
CA SER A 794 26.07 -33.35 -3.87
C SER A 794 27.02 -32.16 -4.00
N GLN A 795 27.39 -31.48 -2.91
CA GLN A 795 28.32 -30.35 -2.99
C GLN A 795 29.71 -30.79 -3.48
N GLY A 796 30.23 -31.92 -2.99
CA GLY A 796 31.50 -32.48 -3.44
C GLY A 796 31.44 -32.92 -4.91
N ILE A 797 30.32 -33.46 -5.37
CA ILE A 797 30.11 -33.85 -6.78
C ILE A 797 30.05 -32.61 -7.70
N LEU A 798 29.24 -31.61 -7.34
CA LEU A 798 29.11 -30.35 -8.09
C LEU A 798 30.43 -29.56 -8.11
N TYR A 799 31.19 -29.58 -7.01
CA TYR A 799 32.51 -28.96 -6.93
C TYR A 799 33.49 -29.62 -7.89
N ARG A 800 33.67 -30.96 -7.81
CA ARG A 800 34.53 -31.75 -8.71
C ARG A 800 34.19 -31.50 -10.19
N LYS A 801 32.90 -31.51 -10.55
CA LYS A 801 32.42 -31.24 -11.92
C LYS A 801 32.75 -29.81 -12.39
N ARG A 802 32.40 -28.78 -11.61
CA ARG A 802 32.68 -27.37 -11.95
C ARG A 802 34.17 -27.11 -12.12
N GLU A 803 34.98 -27.64 -11.19
CA GLU A 803 36.44 -27.53 -11.22
C GLU A 803 37.05 -28.23 -12.45
N PHE A 804 36.48 -29.33 -12.92
CA PHE A 804 36.90 -29.99 -14.15
C PHE A 804 36.48 -29.21 -15.41
N GLU A 805 35.24 -28.73 -15.48
CA GLU A 805 34.68 -28.04 -16.65
C GLU A 805 35.29 -26.65 -16.88
N THR A 806 35.55 -25.88 -15.82
CA THR A 806 36.02 -24.49 -15.93
C THR A 806 37.54 -24.36 -16.07
N ARG A 807 38.31 -25.35 -15.59
CA ARG A 807 39.77 -25.33 -15.57
C ARG A 807 40.44 -25.20 -16.96
N PRO A 808 40.05 -25.93 -18.01
CA PRO A 808 40.72 -25.83 -19.32
C PRO A 808 40.71 -24.41 -19.88
N SER A 809 39.57 -23.70 -19.79
CA SER A 809 39.43 -22.31 -20.23
C SER A 809 40.33 -21.36 -19.42
N LEU A 810 40.42 -21.54 -18.10
CA LEU A 810 41.29 -20.72 -17.24
C LEU A 810 42.78 -20.98 -17.49
N MET A 811 43.18 -22.22 -17.78
CA MET A 811 44.56 -22.53 -18.18
C MET A 811 44.91 -21.97 -19.56
N GLU A 812 43.97 -22.00 -20.51
CA GLU A 812 44.14 -21.39 -21.83
C GLU A 812 44.24 -19.85 -21.74
N GLN A 813 43.48 -19.22 -20.85
CA GLN A 813 43.60 -17.79 -20.54
C GLN A 813 44.98 -17.47 -19.96
N LEU A 814 45.44 -18.20 -18.94
CA LEU A 814 46.79 -18.02 -18.38
C LEU A 814 47.89 -18.22 -19.44
N GLY A 815 47.76 -19.23 -20.30
CA GLY A 815 48.66 -19.46 -21.43
C GLY A 815 48.68 -18.30 -22.44
N ARG A 816 47.51 -17.75 -22.79
CA ARG A 816 47.39 -16.56 -23.65
C ARG A 816 48.02 -15.32 -23.01
N HIS A 817 47.80 -15.07 -21.73
CA HIS A 817 48.41 -13.94 -21.01
C HIS A 817 49.94 -14.09 -20.90
N LEU A 818 50.46 -15.31 -20.72
CA LEU A 818 51.89 -15.60 -20.77
C LEU A 818 52.49 -15.35 -22.16
N GLN A 819 51.81 -15.75 -23.24
CA GLN A 819 52.26 -15.52 -24.61
C GLN A 819 52.27 -14.01 -24.96
N GLN A 820 51.24 -13.26 -24.56
CA GLN A 820 51.20 -11.80 -24.70
C GLN A 820 52.33 -11.12 -23.91
N SER A 821 52.57 -11.59 -22.67
CA SER A 821 53.64 -11.07 -21.81
C SER A 821 55.04 -11.30 -22.41
N ARG A 822 55.30 -12.48 -22.98
CA ARG A 822 56.54 -12.79 -23.73
C ARG A 822 56.72 -11.83 -24.90
N LYS A 823 55.69 -11.67 -25.74
CA LYS A 823 55.73 -10.78 -26.91
C LYS A 823 56.04 -9.33 -26.52
N MET A 824 55.53 -8.86 -25.37
CA MET A 824 55.79 -7.52 -24.86
C MET A 824 57.26 -7.33 -24.40
N VAL A 825 57.88 -8.38 -23.84
CA VAL A 825 59.33 -8.39 -23.54
C VAL A 825 60.15 -8.39 -24.84
N GLU A 826 59.80 -9.25 -25.80
CA GLU A 826 60.48 -9.38 -27.10
C GLU A 826 60.51 -8.07 -27.90
N THR A 827 59.47 -7.25 -27.82
CA THR A 827 59.40 -5.95 -28.51
C THR A 827 60.38 -4.88 -28.00
N GLN A 828 61.01 -5.06 -26.83
CA GLN A 828 62.02 -4.17 -26.23
C GLN A 828 61.72 -2.65 -26.30
N GLU A 829 60.46 -2.25 -26.14
CA GLU A 829 60.07 -0.83 -26.09
C GLU A 829 60.53 -0.17 -24.78
N GLU A 830 60.62 1.17 -24.77
CA GLU A 830 61.29 1.96 -23.73
C GLU A 830 60.60 1.94 -22.35
N VAL A 831 60.79 0.86 -21.61
CA VAL A 831 60.28 0.64 -20.25
C VAL A 831 61.45 0.48 -19.27
N GLU A 832 61.20 0.68 -17.98
CA GLU A 832 62.19 0.41 -16.93
C GLU A 832 62.71 -1.04 -16.99
N LYS A 833 64.03 -1.21 -17.20
CA LYS A 833 64.67 -2.53 -17.33
C LYS A 833 64.46 -3.44 -16.12
N GLU A 834 64.24 -2.87 -14.93
CA GLU A 834 63.93 -3.65 -13.73
C GLU A 834 62.50 -4.23 -13.75
N LEU A 835 61.53 -3.53 -14.36
CA LEU A 835 60.17 -4.05 -14.55
C LEU A 835 60.15 -5.15 -15.62
N ILE A 836 60.88 -4.98 -16.72
CA ILE A 836 61.05 -6.03 -17.74
C ILE A 836 61.64 -7.29 -17.10
N LYS A 837 62.74 -7.17 -16.34
CA LYS A 837 63.37 -8.31 -15.67
C LYS A 837 62.47 -9.00 -14.63
N LYS A 838 61.62 -8.25 -13.93
CA LYS A 838 60.59 -8.82 -13.03
C LYS A 838 59.52 -9.58 -13.81
N LEU A 839 59.09 -9.07 -14.97
CA LEU A 839 58.16 -9.78 -15.85
C LEU A 839 58.78 -11.04 -16.45
N GLU A 840 60.03 -11.00 -16.93
CA GLU A 840 60.78 -12.19 -17.40
C GLU A 840 60.81 -13.29 -16.32
N THR A 841 61.19 -12.92 -15.09
CA THR A 841 61.24 -13.85 -13.95
C THR A 841 59.87 -14.46 -13.66
N GLN A 842 58.81 -13.64 -13.65
CA GLN A 842 57.44 -14.14 -13.44
C GLN A 842 56.93 -14.98 -14.61
N ILE A 843 57.25 -14.67 -15.86
CA ILE A 843 56.91 -15.53 -17.01
C ILE A 843 57.52 -16.91 -16.82
N GLU A 844 58.79 -17.02 -16.43
CA GLU A 844 59.42 -18.31 -16.15
C GLU A 844 58.78 -19.07 -14.98
N GLU A 845 58.50 -18.38 -13.86
CA GLU A 845 57.86 -18.99 -12.69
C GLU A 845 56.43 -19.49 -13.01
N LYS A 846 55.60 -18.63 -13.62
CA LYS A 846 54.22 -18.98 -13.99
C LYS A 846 54.18 -20.03 -15.12
N GLN A 847 55.13 -20.05 -16.05
CA GLN A 847 55.25 -21.10 -17.07
C GLN A 847 55.54 -22.46 -16.43
N LYS A 848 56.56 -22.54 -15.56
CA LYS A 848 56.91 -23.78 -14.83
C LYS A 848 55.75 -24.25 -13.95
N TRP A 849 55.01 -23.32 -13.35
CA TRP A 849 53.78 -23.61 -12.61
C TRP A 849 52.66 -24.15 -13.50
N LEU A 850 52.42 -23.56 -14.68
CA LEU A 850 51.41 -24.01 -15.65
C LEU A 850 51.71 -25.45 -16.14
N GLU A 851 52.97 -25.73 -16.46
CA GLU A 851 53.45 -27.05 -16.89
C GLU A 851 53.32 -28.10 -15.76
N ALA A 852 53.76 -27.75 -14.54
CA ALA A 852 53.58 -28.61 -13.37
C ALA A 852 52.10 -28.85 -13.03
N SER A 853 51.25 -27.85 -13.23
CA SER A 853 49.80 -27.96 -13.04
C SER A 853 49.17 -28.90 -14.07
N HIS A 854 49.50 -28.76 -15.36
CA HIS A 854 49.05 -29.71 -16.39
C HIS A 854 49.47 -31.15 -16.08
N ALA A 855 50.71 -31.36 -15.62
CA ALA A 855 51.18 -32.68 -15.21
C ALA A 855 50.38 -33.23 -14.01
N ALA A 856 50.11 -32.39 -13.00
CA ALA A 856 49.32 -32.76 -11.82
C ALA A 856 47.87 -33.09 -12.19
N PHE A 857 47.24 -32.31 -13.08
CA PHE A 857 45.86 -32.56 -13.53
C PHE A 857 45.73 -33.84 -14.36
N ASN A 858 46.70 -34.14 -15.23
CA ASN A 858 46.71 -35.40 -16.01
C ASN A 858 46.91 -36.66 -15.14
N ALA A 859 47.44 -36.50 -13.92
CA ALA A 859 47.59 -37.58 -12.95
C ALA A 859 46.43 -37.68 -11.94
N LEU A 860 45.53 -36.69 -11.90
CA LEU A 860 44.44 -36.60 -10.93
C LEU A 860 43.21 -37.38 -11.43
N ARG A 861 42.61 -38.22 -10.58
CA ARG A 861 41.28 -38.80 -10.84
C ARG A 861 40.21 -37.72 -10.73
N THR A 862 39.29 -37.67 -11.68
CA THR A 862 38.11 -36.77 -11.68
C THR A 862 37.17 -36.99 -10.51
N THR A 863 37.26 -38.14 -9.84
CA THR A 863 36.55 -38.45 -8.58
C THR A 863 37.15 -37.77 -7.35
N HIS A 864 38.36 -37.22 -7.41
CA HIS A 864 39.04 -36.61 -6.26
C HIS A 864 38.98 -35.08 -6.31
N ASN A 865 38.95 -34.45 -5.13
CA ASN A 865 39.04 -32.98 -5.04
C ASN A 865 40.41 -32.51 -5.60
N PRO A 866 40.44 -31.43 -6.40
CA PRO A 866 41.66 -30.98 -7.04
C PRO A 866 42.63 -30.35 -6.03
N THR A 867 43.92 -30.64 -6.25
CA THR A 867 45.05 -30.07 -5.49
C THR A 867 45.40 -28.64 -5.90
N ILE A 868 44.90 -28.18 -7.04
CA ILE A 868 45.02 -26.81 -7.55
C ILE A 868 43.64 -26.38 -8.05
N THR A 869 43.10 -25.32 -7.47
CA THR A 869 41.75 -24.82 -7.72
C THR A 869 41.69 -23.82 -8.87
N CYS A 870 40.49 -23.61 -9.42
CA CYS A 870 40.26 -22.62 -10.46
C CYS A 870 40.54 -21.18 -9.99
N ASP A 871 40.34 -20.87 -8.70
CA ASP A 871 40.68 -19.57 -8.14
C ASP A 871 42.20 -19.36 -7.95
N GLU A 872 42.99 -20.43 -7.78
CA GLU A 872 44.45 -20.34 -7.80
C GLU A 872 45.01 -20.10 -9.20
N ILE A 873 44.39 -20.69 -10.25
CA ILE A 873 44.73 -20.41 -11.66
C ILE A 873 44.41 -18.95 -12.01
N ARG A 874 43.23 -18.45 -11.59
CA ARG A 874 42.88 -17.02 -11.70
C ARG A 874 43.90 -16.14 -10.99
N LYS A 875 44.27 -16.47 -9.75
CA LYS A 875 45.29 -15.74 -8.99
C LYS A 875 46.65 -15.70 -9.67
N GLN A 876 47.10 -16.79 -10.31
CA GLN A 876 48.34 -16.76 -11.12
C GLN A 876 48.23 -15.78 -12.31
N THR A 877 47.05 -15.71 -12.92
CA THR A 877 46.75 -14.80 -14.04
C THR A 877 46.73 -13.35 -13.57
N ASP A 878 46.01 -13.03 -12.50
CA ASP A 878 45.96 -11.67 -11.91
C ASP A 878 47.34 -11.18 -11.43
N GLU A 879 48.16 -12.05 -10.83
CA GLU A 879 49.53 -11.71 -10.40
C GLU A 879 50.43 -11.30 -11.57
N LEU A 880 50.31 -11.99 -12.72
CA LEU A 880 50.99 -11.62 -13.96
C LEU A 880 50.43 -10.29 -14.52
N ASP A 881 49.11 -10.16 -14.56
CA ASP A 881 48.42 -9.01 -15.13
C ASP A 881 48.69 -7.71 -14.37
N VAL A 882 48.88 -7.77 -13.05
CA VAL A 882 49.31 -6.61 -12.24
C VAL A 882 50.65 -6.04 -12.74
N ILE A 883 51.60 -6.88 -13.15
CA ILE A 883 52.92 -6.45 -13.63
C ILE A 883 52.81 -5.93 -15.08
N VAL A 884 52.01 -6.60 -15.93
CA VAL A 884 51.70 -6.12 -17.28
C VAL A 884 51.06 -4.72 -17.25
N ARG A 885 50.11 -4.49 -16.35
CA ARG A 885 49.47 -3.18 -16.13
C ARG A 885 50.45 -2.13 -15.58
N GLN A 886 51.42 -2.50 -14.73
CA GLN A 886 52.48 -1.59 -14.29
C GLN A 886 53.38 -1.15 -15.46
N ILE A 887 53.77 -2.09 -16.32
CA ILE A 887 54.56 -1.83 -17.53
C ILE A 887 53.81 -0.92 -18.51
N TYR A 888 52.52 -1.18 -18.74
CA TYR A 888 51.67 -0.34 -19.59
C TYR A 888 51.54 1.10 -19.05
N ASN A 889 51.44 1.26 -17.72
CA ASN A 889 51.40 2.58 -17.08
C ASN A 889 52.75 3.32 -17.15
N ASP A 890 53.89 2.62 -17.01
CA ASP A 890 55.22 3.24 -17.18
C ASP A 890 55.46 3.66 -18.64
N ARG A 891 55.02 2.86 -19.61
CA ARG A 891 55.00 3.21 -21.04
C ARG A 891 54.20 4.49 -21.30
N HIS A 892 52.98 4.58 -20.78
CA HIS A 892 52.16 5.81 -20.93
C HIS A 892 52.81 7.02 -20.27
N ARG A 893 53.35 6.87 -19.05
CA ARG A 893 54.09 7.93 -18.36
C ARG A 893 55.27 8.45 -19.18
N ARG A 894 56.11 7.56 -19.73
CA ARG A 894 57.26 7.92 -20.57
C ARG A 894 56.84 8.54 -21.90
N SER A 895 55.74 8.08 -22.49
CA SER A 895 55.14 8.68 -23.69
C SER A 895 54.64 10.11 -23.43
N GLU A 896 53.99 10.36 -22.29
CA GLU A 896 53.64 11.71 -21.86
C GLU A 896 54.87 12.58 -21.55
N GLU A 897 55.86 12.06 -20.83
CA GLU A 897 57.12 12.77 -20.57
C GLU A 897 57.82 13.16 -21.88
N LYS A 898 57.86 12.26 -22.88
CA LYS A 898 58.37 12.56 -24.24
C LYS A 898 57.53 13.60 -24.98
N LYS A 899 56.19 13.54 -24.93
CA LYS A 899 55.34 14.60 -25.52
C LYS A 899 55.61 15.95 -24.87
N ARG A 900 55.67 16.03 -23.54
CA ARG A 900 55.97 17.27 -22.80
C ARG A 900 57.38 17.79 -23.09
N GLN A 901 58.37 16.91 -23.29
CA GLN A 901 59.72 17.28 -23.72
C GLN A 901 59.74 17.79 -25.16
N ALA A 902 58.97 17.19 -26.08
CA ALA A 902 58.83 17.67 -27.45
C ALA A 902 58.12 19.04 -27.52
N GLU A 903 57.07 19.25 -26.72
CA GLU A 903 56.39 20.54 -26.56
C GLU A 903 57.32 21.61 -25.95
N ALA A 904 58.16 21.23 -24.98
CA ALA A 904 59.17 22.12 -24.41
C ALA A 904 60.28 22.46 -25.41
N ALA A 905 60.75 21.49 -26.21
CA ALA A 905 61.73 21.70 -27.27
C ALA A 905 61.16 22.59 -28.41
N ALA A 906 59.89 22.40 -28.79
CA ALA A 906 59.20 23.25 -29.75
C ALA A 906 59.07 24.70 -29.23
N LYS A 907 58.83 24.89 -27.93
CA LYS A 907 58.86 26.22 -27.29
C LYS A 907 60.27 26.82 -27.21
N ALA A 908 61.31 26.00 -27.02
CA ALA A 908 62.70 26.45 -27.01
C ALA A 908 63.18 26.88 -28.41
N ALA A 909 62.74 26.20 -29.47
CA ALA A 909 63.07 26.54 -30.85
C ALA A 909 62.44 27.87 -31.34
N ALA A 910 61.47 28.43 -30.61
CA ALA A 910 60.71 29.60 -31.03
C ALA A 910 61.38 30.97 -30.75
N ASN A 911 62.55 31.01 -30.07
CA ASN A 911 63.25 32.26 -29.75
C ASN A 911 64.79 32.13 -29.92
N PRO A 912 65.39 32.63 -31.01
CA PRO A 912 66.85 32.70 -31.18
C PRO A 912 67.46 33.92 -30.44
N PRO A 913 68.74 33.85 -30.00
CA PRO A 913 69.35 34.90 -29.16
C PRO A 913 69.98 36.06 -29.95
N PRO A 914 69.88 37.32 -29.48
CA PRO A 914 70.69 38.45 -29.95
C PRO A 914 72.10 38.45 -29.32
N PRO A 915 73.07 39.23 -29.86
CA PRO A 915 74.50 39.02 -29.62
C PRO A 915 75.08 39.71 -28.36
N THR A 916 76.24 39.22 -27.92
CA THR A 916 77.11 39.82 -26.89
C THR A 916 77.79 41.11 -27.39
N PRO A 917 78.05 42.08 -26.49
CA PRO A 917 79.37 42.11 -25.82
C PRO A 917 79.39 42.54 -24.33
N SER A 918 80.30 41.91 -23.58
CA SER A 918 81.07 42.42 -22.44
C SER A 918 80.42 43.21 -21.26
N ASN A 919 80.40 42.53 -20.11
CA ASN A 919 80.94 42.96 -18.79
C ASN A 919 80.01 43.62 -17.73
N ASN A 920 80.31 43.29 -16.46
CA ASN A 920 79.77 43.79 -15.17
C ASN A 920 78.29 43.56 -14.84
N GLY A 921 77.97 43.27 -13.56
CA GLY A 921 76.61 43.46 -13.00
C GLY A 921 76.10 42.36 -12.07
N ASP A 922 76.13 42.62 -10.77
CA ASP A 922 75.88 41.71 -9.64
C ASP A 922 74.38 41.41 -9.32
N GLN A 923 74.14 40.35 -8.53
CA GLN A 923 73.01 40.14 -7.58
C GLN A 923 71.50 39.94 -7.99
N LYS A 924 71.01 38.73 -7.64
CA LYS A 924 69.81 38.39 -6.81
C LYS A 924 68.35 38.77 -7.20
N ALA A 925 67.61 37.72 -7.59
CA ALA A 925 66.49 37.10 -6.84
C ALA A 925 65.01 37.59 -6.91
N ALA A 926 64.12 36.61 -6.69
CA ALA A 926 62.74 36.64 -6.14
C ALA A 926 61.52 36.94 -7.04
N ASP A 927 60.83 35.84 -7.40
CA ASP A 927 59.45 35.49 -6.99
C ASP A 927 58.15 35.77 -7.79
N GLU A 928 57.37 34.67 -7.82
CA GLU A 928 55.91 34.50 -7.62
C GLU A 928 54.81 35.06 -8.57
N THR A 929 54.34 34.12 -9.41
CA THR A 929 52.95 33.58 -9.42
C THR A 929 51.84 34.12 -10.37
N LYS A 930 51.05 33.13 -10.83
CA LYS A 930 49.62 33.16 -11.25
C LYS A 930 49.27 33.90 -12.57
N SER A 931 48.14 33.62 -13.23
CA SER A 931 47.34 32.37 -13.43
C SER A 931 46.17 32.69 -14.40
N GLN A 932 45.36 31.69 -14.80
CA GLN A 932 43.96 31.83 -15.30
C GLN A 932 43.76 32.45 -16.70
N THR A 933 42.72 32.12 -17.52
CA THR A 933 41.95 30.87 -17.78
C THR A 933 41.12 31.02 -19.09
N THR A 934 40.34 29.98 -19.47
CA THR A 934 39.25 29.94 -20.50
C THR A 934 39.70 29.77 -21.97
N GLY A 935 38.94 29.12 -22.87
CA GLY A 935 37.60 28.49 -22.75
C GLY A 935 37.30 27.43 -23.86
N ALA A 936 36.10 26.84 -23.86
CA ALA A 936 35.62 25.75 -24.75
C ALA A 936 35.15 26.24 -26.15
N ALA A 937 34.67 25.45 -27.13
CA ALA A 937 34.28 24.02 -27.26
C ALA A 937 34.57 23.52 -28.72
N ASP A 938 33.97 22.52 -29.41
CA ASP A 938 32.85 21.55 -29.19
C ASP A 938 32.94 20.33 -30.18
N GLU A 939 31.95 19.41 -30.22
CA GLU A 939 31.87 18.23 -31.14
C GLU A 939 30.80 18.34 -32.28
N PRO A 940 30.75 17.39 -33.26
CA PRO A 940 29.55 16.52 -33.37
C PRO A 940 29.70 15.08 -33.99
N GLN A 941 28.96 14.12 -33.38
CA GLN A 941 28.09 13.02 -33.94
C GLN A 941 28.52 11.97 -35.01
N MET A 942 28.59 10.70 -34.56
CA MET A 942 27.82 9.45 -34.94
C MET A 942 27.84 8.75 -36.33
N GLU A 943 27.38 7.46 -36.30
CA GLU A 943 26.99 6.49 -37.36
C GLU A 943 28.13 5.68 -38.09
N VAL A 944 28.01 4.39 -38.46
CA VAL A 944 27.03 3.30 -38.18
C VAL A 944 27.60 1.86 -38.49
N ASP A 945 27.05 0.83 -37.82
CA ASP A 945 26.98 -0.65 -38.04
C ASP A 945 28.12 -1.56 -38.58
N GLY A 946 28.04 -2.85 -38.19
CA GLY A 946 28.82 -3.98 -38.74
C GLY A 946 28.81 -5.27 -37.89
N ASP A 947 27.76 -6.09 -37.98
CA ASP A 947 27.58 -7.36 -37.22
C ASP A 947 28.58 -8.49 -37.57
N ILE A 948 28.82 -9.40 -36.60
CA ILE A 948 28.85 -10.88 -36.76
C ILE A 948 29.09 -11.58 -35.38
N HIS A 949 28.18 -12.48 -35.00
CA HIS A 949 28.33 -13.52 -33.95
C HIS A 949 28.80 -14.86 -34.61
N PRO A 950 29.23 -15.94 -33.89
CA PRO A 950 29.06 -16.24 -32.44
C PRO A 950 30.33 -16.78 -31.73
N THR A 951 30.18 -17.18 -30.45
CA THR A 951 31.11 -18.00 -29.61
C THR A 951 32.51 -17.40 -29.31
N ILE A 952 33.08 -17.55 -28.12
CA ILE A 952 32.72 -18.32 -26.90
C ILE A 952 32.44 -17.36 -25.74
#